data_AF-A0A2T4B401-F1
#
_entry.id   AF-A0A2T4B401-F1
#
_cell.length_a   1.000
_cell.length_b   1.000
_cell.length_c   1.000
_cell.angle_alpha   90.00
_cell.angle_beta   90.00
_cell.angle_gamma   90.00
#
_symmetry.space_group_name_H-M   'P 1'
#
loop_
_entity.id
_entity.type
_entity.pdbx_description
1 polymer ?
#
loop_
_entity_poly.entity_id
_entity_poly.type
_entity_poly.pdbx_seq_one_letter_code
_entity_poly.pdbx_strand_id
1 'polypeptide(L)'
;MKRRSSSVDVGGNTSLELQDPDAEPEDGLNGLIARQSSTLDRQLRGLYSNSNQANGHQQHPPSHAAIASFSPLSLPTSSPSMTTTKQPPSAASGARGRGLWFLSLLCFFVATAGVGLLVAIFRSLTTRQIEPKGCRMSYMRPSYIHFSEFDTEHTRFASKYSLYLYREQGIDGGQLRGIPVLFIPGNAGSYKQVRPIAAETANYFHDYLQHDRDQLDSGIRSLDFFTVDFNEDITAFHGQTLLDQAEYLNEAVRYILSLYTEPQRGSRDSHLPDPTSVLILGHSMGGVVARAMLVQPNYQENSINTIITMSAPHARPPVTFDGRIVQIYDEINDYWRRAYTQKWASNNPLWHVTLVSIAGGNLDTVVPSDYASIESLVPETHGFTVFTSGIPTVWTSMDHQAILWCDQFRRVLAQTLYEIVDVHRASQTKPRAQRMRVFKKRLLTGLEPIAEKTLSLNEPTILLTLDDSSSTVVPTGVRLALSQLGSEAAPRAYLLPVPPHGSPEPKRFTLLTDAQLHAAIDGNQLQVLLCSVAGVNSILPSAIDLSRNGTTPTKLACKDAASDTVLLPASRTDIEAPFYLDGQPRIDPFSYLQYDAEHLSDHQFVAVIDRATSTRHGFVVAEFSDHSSFQKKEDIGLARLLTFGLSLRLPADRPLAMDVHIPVLKSSLIAYEMVINNQQCAGKRLLFAPLIRQYIQRPYESKFFVNARTTGISFHGVAPFMPPPLTSSVDDGLAFGVWSDPTCRGPLEIDLYVDVLGSLGKLYMRYRTVFAAFPLLIVTLVLRKQFSVYDTTGTFISFSEGLDLSLRRSIPLLLSCLTLLSLSPSRVTTFLAALVDSNQANSNLSSDLRFHKNDLLIGTDDPLFIYLVPFIGIVCVGVCTVLHYILLALTRILGVAYAIFTALPAINGNKPPNSLPVFAPSTPRRRVISTIILLFLVSTFIPYQFAYLVACLVQILTVVRALRIYVVNPSTANSNYYHYSHSILLLMMWVLPINLPILAVWVRNLAVHWLTPFSSHHNVLSIMPFILLVENLTTGKMVPQVTCGFRHITSGLLFGTALCAAIYGVSRAYMLHYLVNVVAGWLVILHSSTEPWSLMNFGMFLEGDAIELEEKQ
;
A
#
# COMPACT_ATOMS: atom_id res chain seq x y z
N MET A 1 -14.86 40.67 50.18
CA MET A 1 -16.31 40.99 50.41
C MET A 1 -17.14 39.74 50.10
N LYS A 2 -18.38 39.63 50.65
CA LYS A 2 -19.39 38.55 50.42
C LYS A 2 -19.64 38.31 48.91
N ARG A 3 -20.19 37.20 48.36
CA ARG A 3 -20.66 35.82 48.73
C ARG A 3 -21.08 35.11 47.40
N ARG A 4 -21.35 33.80 47.22
CA ARG A 4 -21.15 32.51 47.93
C ARG A 4 -21.57 31.35 46.97
N SER A 5 -20.89 30.19 46.99
CA SER A 5 -21.42 28.82 46.67
C SER A 5 -22.04 28.52 45.28
N SER A 6 -21.95 27.29 44.73
CA SER A 6 -21.94 25.99 45.41
C SER A 6 -21.05 24.89 44.80
N SER A 7 -20.43 24.12 45.69
CA SER A 7 -19.67 22.88 45.47
C SER A 7 -20.46 21.64 45.92
N VAL A 8 -20.10 20.46 45.36
CA VAL A 8 -20.22 19.06 45.85
C VAL A 8 -19.26 18.26 44.92
N ASP A 9 -18.03 17.78 45.22
CA ASP A 9 -17.39 17.16 46.41
C ASP A 9 -18.10 15.85 46.84
N VAL A 10 -17.52 14.64 46.94
CA VAL A 10 -16.19 14.09 47.32
C VAL A 10 -16.12 12.68 46.65
N GLY A 11 -15.03 11.96 46.36
CA GLY A 11 -13.60 12.00 46.72
C GLY A 11 -13.16 10.60 47.23
N GLY A 12 -11.90 10.18 47.00
CA GLY A 12 -11.45 8.83 47.36
C GLY A 12 -9.99 8.53 46.97
N ASN A 13 -9.06 8.84 47.88
CA ASN A 13 -7.63 8.56 47.72
C ASN A 13 -7.30 7.08 47.99
N THR A 14 -6.28 6.55 47.29
CA THR A 14 -5.23 5.72 47.91
C THR A 14 -3.87 6.05 47.28
N SER A 15 -2.84 6.02 48.12
CA SER A 15 -1.46 6.48 47.87
C SER A 15 -0.45 5.33 48.02
N LEU A 16 0.85 5.67 47.88
CA LEU A 16 2.08 4.84 48.06
C LEU A 16 2.53 4.16 46.75
N GLU A 17 3.65 4.49 46.12
CA GLU A 17 5.07 4.73 46.52
C GLU A 17 5.96 3.47 46.62
N LEU A 18 6.90 3.43 45.65
CA LEU A 18 8.34 3.12 45.77
C LEU A 18 8.90 1.68 45.83
N GLN A 19 10.09 1.59 45.21
CA GLN A 19 11.21 0.63 45.34
C GLN A 19 11.30 -0.64 44.44
N ASP A 20 12.03 -0.47 43.33
CA ASP A 20 13.22 -1.29 42.96
C ASP A 20 14.39 -1.01 43.96
N PRO A 21 15.51 -1.79 44.05
CA PRO A 21 16.18 -2.50 42.92
C PRO A 21 16.97 -3.83 43.21
N ASP A 22 17.61 -4.32 42.13
CA ASP A 22 18.94 -5.01 42.03
C ASP A 22 19.19 -6.52 42.29
N ALA A 23 20.04 -7.06 41.38
CA ALA A 23 21.07 -8.13 41.50
C ALA A 23 20.85 -9.55 40.89
N GLU A 24 21.72 -9.90 39.92
CA GLU A 24 22.08 -11.27 39.44
C GLU A 24 23.26 -11.85 40.32
N PRO A 25 24.05 -12.92 39.97
CA PRO A 25 23.99 -13.94 38.89
C PRO A 25 24.34 -15.40 39.36
N GLU A 26 24.75 -16.29 38.42
CA GLU A 26 25.50 -17.58 38.57
C GLU A 26 24.74 -18.86 39.04
N ASP A 27 25.13 -20.11 38.71
CA ASP A 27 25.90 -20.75 37.60
C ASP A 27 25.73 -22.31 37.74
N GLY A 28 26.20 -23.15 36.80
CA GLY A 28 26.53 -24.57 37.11
C GLY A 28 26.09 -25.69 36.13
N LEU A 29 27.02 -26.61 35.84
CA LEU A 29 27.01 -27.59 34.73
C LEU A 29 26.88 -29.08 35.15
N ASN A 30 26.40 -29.93 34.21
CA ASN A 30 26.75 -31.36 33.96
C ASN A 30 26.39 -32.51 34.94
N GLY A 31 26.07 -33.68 34.36
CA GLY A 31 26.13 -35.01 35.02
C GLY A 31 25.52 -36.18 34.20
N LEU A 32 26.29 -37.26 33.96
CA LEU A 32 25.92 -38.40 33.07
C LEU A 32 26.06 -39.78 33.77
N ILE A 33 25.15 -40.71 33.43
CA ILE A 33 25.29 -42.21 33.35
C ILE A 33 25.66 -43.01 34.63
N ALA A 34 24.83 -44.02 35.02
CA ALA A 34 25.17 -45.47 34.98
C ALA A 34 24.26 -46.47 35.79
N ARG A 35 23.58 -47.39 35.05
CA ARG A 35 23.57 -48.89 35.17
C ARG A 35 22.93 -49.72 36.32
N GLN A 36 22.64 -50.99 35.92
CA GLN A 36 22.35 -52.25 36.68
C GLN A 36 20.95 -52.37 37.34
N SER A 37 20.26 -53.53 37.48
CA SER A 37 20.46 -54.98 37.14
C SER A 37 19.16 -55.78 37.48
N SER A 38 18.80 -56.99 37.04
CA SER A 38 19.24 -57.94 35.96
C SER A 38 18.35 -59.23 35.92
N THR A 39 18.27 -59.94 34.77
CA THR A 39 18.04 -61.43 34.59
C THR A 39 16.71 -62.09 35.05
N LEU A 40 16.25 -63.29 34.60
CA LEU A 40 16.65 -64.39 33.67
C LEU A 40 15.38 -64.85 32.87
N ASP A 41 15.40 -65.18 31.57
CA ASP A 41 15.72 -66.48 30.90
C ASP A 41 14.58 -67.56 31.06
N ARG A 42 14.21 -68.49 30.14
CA ARG A 42 14.97 -69.19 29.07
C ARG A 42 14.10 -70.09 28.11
N GLN A 43 14.38 -70.11 26.78
CA GLN A 43 14.26 -71.25 25.78
C GLN A 43 12.90 -71.94 25.41
N LEU A 44 12.66 -72.64 24.25
CA LEU A 44 13.25 -72.78 22.87
C LEU A 44 12.30 -73.59 21.91
N ARG A 45 12.48 -73.49 20.56
CA ARG A 45 11.98 -74.38 19.44
C ARG A 45 10.44 -74.42 19.20
N GLY A 46 9.85 -74.72 18.03
CA GLY A 46 10.32 -75.15 16.68
C GLY A 46 9.31 -76.15 16.04
N LEU A 47 9.06 -76.32 14.72
CA LEU A 47 9.57 -75.76 13.44
C LEU A 47 8.48 -75.89 12.31
N TYR A 48 8.48 -74.97 11.31
CA TYR A 48 8.14 -75.13 9.86
C TYR A 48 6.74 -75.54 9.26
N SER A 49 6.45 -74.86 8.13
CA SER A 49 5.84 -75.26 6.83
C SER A 49 4.33 -75.62 6.63
N ASN A 50 3.64 -74.75 5.88
CA ASN A 50 2.99 -74.98 4.55
C ASN A 50 2.48 -76.42 4.24
N SER A 51 1.24 -76.68 3.78
CA SER A 51 0.51 -76.04 2.66
C SER A 51 -0.82 -76.77 2.32
N ASN A 52 -1.65 -76.13 1.47
CA ASN A 52 -2.58 -76.70 0.48
C ASN A 52 -3.91 -77.38 0.87
N GLN A 53 -4.98 -76.88 0.21
CA GLN A 53 -6.11 -77.62 -0.41
C GLN A 53 -7.08 -78.40 0.51
N ALA A 54 -8.31 -78.73 0.10
CA ALA A 54 -9.28 -78.14 -0.83
C ALA A 54 -10.62 -78.91 -0.67
N ASN A 55 -11.74 -78.34 -1.13
CA ASN A 55 -13.07 -78.97 -1.23
C ASN A 55 -13.75 -79.33 0.13
N GLY A 56 -15.07 -79.39 0.23
CA GLY A 56 -16.12 -79.04 -0.73
C GLY A 56 -17.49 -79.58 -0.31
N HIS A 57 -18.56 -79.07 -0.93
CA HIS A 57 -19.95 -79.55 -0.91
C HIS A 57 -20.70 -79.58 0.46
N GLN A 58 -21.82 -78.87 0.68
CA GLN A 58 -23.15 -78.87 0.05
C GLN A 58 -24.11 -79.88 0.73
N GLN A 59 -25.16 -79.38 1.41
CA GLN A 59 -26.58 -79.77 1.24
C GLN A 59 -27.53 -79.11 2.28
N HIS A 60 -28.76 -78.82 1.83
CA HIS A 60 -29.96 -78.39 2.58
C HIS A 60 -30.77 -79.63 3.06
N PRO A 61 -32.02 -79.49 3.58
CA PRO A 61 -32.54 -78.77 4.75
C PRO A 61 -33.21 -79.80 5.73
N PRO A 62 -34.13 -79.45 6.67
CA PRO A 62 -35.55 -79.26 6.31
C PRO A 62 -36.36 -78.26 7.18
N SER A 63 -37.65 -78.18 6.85
CA SER A 63 -38.75 -77.34 7.35
C SER A 63 -39.34 -77.70 8.73
N HIS A 64 -40.03 -76.74 9.37
CA HIS A 64 -41.44 -76.79 9.85
C HIS A 64 -41.82 -75.32 10.27
N ALA A 65 -42.88 -74.67 9.76
CA ALA A 65 -44.32 -74.82 10.06
C ALA A 65 -44.67 -74.60 11.56
N ALA A 66 -45.71 -73.86 11.97
CA ALA A 66 -46.62 -72.88 11.34
C ALA A 66 -47.44 -72.19 12.48
N ILE A 67 -48.29 -71.20 12.13
CA ILE A 67 -49.60 -70.81 12.75
C ILE A 67 -49.81 -69.28 12.67
N ALA A 68 -51.04 -68.87 12.38
CA ALA A 68 -51.46 -67.49 12.13
C ALA A 68 -52.64 -67.07 13.04
N SER A 69 -52.85 -65.76 13.22
CA SER A 69 -54.15 -65.23 13.66
C SER A 69 -54.38 -63.74 13.30
N PHE A 70 -55.25 -63.52 12.32
CA PHE A 70 -56.29 -62.47 12.18
C PHE A 70 -56.05 -60.97 12.52
N SER A 71 -56.39 -60.13 11.54
CA SER A 71 -56.70 -58.69 11.64
C SER A 71 -58.19 -58.43 11.94
N PRO A 72 -58.62 -57.15 12.11
CA PRO A 72 -59.49 -56.55 11.07
C PRO A 72 -59.37 -55.02 10.82
N LEU A 73 -59.59 -54.60 9.56
CA LEU A 73 -60.24 -53.36 9.01
C LEU A 73 -59.78 -51.94 9.46
N SER A 74 -59.83 -50.85 8.65
CA SER A 74 -60.05 -50.66 7.19
C SER A 74 -59.88 -49.18 6.72
N LEU A 75 -59.12 -48.94 5.62
CA LEU A 75 -59.36 -48.03 4.44
C LEU A 75 -59.69 -46.51 4.61
N PRO A 76 -59.57 -45.64 3.57
CA PRO A 76 -59.21 -45.86 2.16
C PRO A 76 -58.10 -44.96 1.52
N THR A 77 -57.69 -45.42 0.31
CA THR A 77 -57.03 -44.80 -0.88
C THR A 77 -57.10 -43.27 -1.09
N SER A 78 -56.21 -42.61 -1.86
CA SER A 78 -55.80 -43.00 -3.22
C SER A 78 -54.44 -42.46 -3.75
N SER A 79 -53.99 -43.08 -4.85
CA SER A 79 -52.84 -42.72 -5.68
C SER A 79 -53.16 -43.02 -7.15
N PRO A 80 -52.37 -42.50 -8.11
CA PRO A 80 -52.11 -43.23 -9.35
C PRO A 80 -50.62 -43.51 -9.55
N SER A 81 -50.32 -44.74 -9.97
CA SER A 81 -49.03 -45.22 -10.48
C SER A 81 -48.90 -44.86 -11.99
N MET A 82 -47.83 -45.14 -12.75
CA MET A 82 -46.72 -46.07 -12.59
C MET A 82 -45.61 -45.75 -13.61
N THR A 83 -44.34 -46.06 -13.32
CA THR A 83 -43.44 -46.76 -14.27
C THR A 83 -42.17 -47.25 -13.57
N THR A 84 -41.78 -48.49 -13.86
CA THR A 84 -40.65 -49.20 -13.25
C THR A 84 -39.39 -49.09 -14.11
N THR A 85 -38.20 -48.90 -13.51
CA THR A 85 -36.99 -49.70 -13.84
C THR A 85 -35.77 -49.44 -12.94
N LYS A 86 -35.02 -50.52 -12.70
CA LYS A 86 -33.60 -50.63 -12.27
C LYS A 86 -33.20 -50.09 -10.87
N GLN A 87 -32.97 -51.05 -9.96
CA GLN A 87 -32.10 -50.86 -8.79
C GLN A 87 -30.64 -50.57 -9.22
N PRO A 88 -29.92 -49.64 -8.55
CA PRO A 88 -28.47 -49.54 -8.63
C PRO A 88 -27.78 -50.49 -7.62
N PRO A 89 -26.54 -50.93 -7.88
CA PRO A 89 -25.83 -51.90 -7.05
C PRO A 89 -25.36 -51.34 -5.69
N SER A 90 -25.24 -52.24 -4.72
CA SER A 90 -24.93 -51.96 -3.31
C SER A 90 -23.46 -51.53 -3.07
N ALA A 91 -23.16 -50.25 -3.28
CA ALA A 91 -21.84 -49.65 -3.01
C ALA A 91 -21.87 -48.46 -2.02
N ALA A 92 -22.95 -48.31 -1.22
CA ALA A 92 -23.23 -47.10 -0.44
C ALA A 92 -23.24 -47.27 1.10
N SER A 93 -22.61 -48.33 1.64
CA SER A 93 -22.60 -48.60 3.10
C SER A 93 -21.56 -47.79 3.90
N GLY A 94 -20.57 -47.16 3.26
CA GLY A 94 -19.45 -46.49 3.94
C GLY A 94 -19.67 -45.02 4.35
N ALA A 95 -20.79 -44.39 4.00
CA ALA A 95 -20.99 -42.94 4.14
C ALA A 95 -21.84 -42.52 5.36
N ARG A 96 -22.49 -43.44 6.06
CA ARG A 96 -23.33 -43.14 7.24
C ARG A 96 -22.47 -43.13 8.51
N GLY A 97 -21.96 -41.97 8.92
CA GLY A 97 -21.35 -41.83 10.26
C GLY A 97 -20.30 -40.73 10.47
N ARG A 98 -19.92 -39.95 9.45
CA ARG A 98 -18.98 -38.84 9.63
C ARG A 98 -19.68 -37.63 10.25
N GLY A 99 -19.26 -37.22 11.44
CA GLY A 99 -19.81 -36.04 12.13
C GLY A 99 -19.49 -34.74 11.39
N LEU A 100 -20.27 -33.67 11.64
CA LEU A 100 -20.13 -32.39 10.91
C LEU A 100 -18.74 -31.74 11.02
N TRP A 101 -17.97 -32.10 12.03
CA TRP A 101 -16.61 -31.61 12.24
C TRP A 101 -15.54 -32.40 11.46
N PHE A 102 -15.93 -33.44 10.71
CA PHE A 102 -15.01 -34.30 9.99
C PHE A 102 -14.10 -33.52 9.03
N LEU A 103 -12.80 -33.74 9.18
CA LEU A 103 -11.74 -33.22 8.35
C LEU A 103 -10.90 -34.40 7.84
N SER A 104 -10.70 -34.49 6.53
CA SER A 104 -9.75 -35.44 5.95
C SER A 104 -8.31 -35.07 6.33
N LEU A 105 -7.45 -36.06 6.54
CA LEU A 105 -6.01 -35.85 6.82
C LEU A 105 -5.35 -34.94 5.79
N LEU A 106 -5.66 -35.11 4.50
CA LEU A 106 -5.14 -34.25 3.42
C LEU A 106 -5.57 -32.79 3.63
N CYS A 107 -6.85 -32.57 3.92
CA CYS A 107 -7.39 -31.23 4.14
C CYS A 107 -6.83 -30.61 5.43
N PHE A 108 -6.60 -31.40 6.49
CA PHE A 108 -5.93 -30.95 7.70
C PHE A 108 -4.51 -30.48 7.42
N PHE A 109 -3.67 -31.29 6.76
CA PHE A 109 -2.28 -30.89 6.44
C PHE A 109 -2.19 -29.68 5.50
N VAL A 110 -3.05 -29.59 4.47
CA VAL A 110 -3.06 -28.42 3.58
C VAL A 110 -3.56 -27.17 4.30
N ALA A 111 -4.60 -27.28 5.14
CA ALA A 111 -5.12 -26.14 5.88
C ALA A 111 -4.15 -25.66 6.97
N THR A 112 -3.50 -26.57 7.71
CA THR A 112 -2.48 -26.20 8.71
C THR A 112 -1.25 -25.59 8.05
N ALA A 113 -0.81 -26.09 6.89
CA ALA A 113 0.23 -25.44 6.09
C ALA A 113 -0.19 -24.03 5.65
N GLY A 114 -1.40 -23.86 5.10
CA GLY A 114 -1.91 -22.55 4.66
C GLY A 114 -2.04 -21.52 5.80
N VAL A 115 -2.53 -21.94 6.97
CA VAL A 115 -2.59 -21.09 8.16
C VAL A 115 -1.19 -20.79 8.70
N GLY A 116 -0.28 -21.78 8.73
CA GLY A 116 1.11 -21.58 9.13
C GLY A 116 1.85 -20.58 8.26
N LEU A 117 1.65 -20.63 6.93
CA LEU A 117 2.18 -19.64 5.99
C LEU A 117 1.58 -18.25 6.22
N LEU A 118 0.27 -18.14 6.49
CA LEU A 118 -0.36 -16.85 6.82
C LEU A 118 0.20 -16.24 8.11
N VAL A 119 0.42 -17.07 9.15
CA VAL A 119 1.07 -16.66 10.39
C VAL A 119 2.53 -16.25 10.16
N ALA A 120 3.25 -16.93 9.26
CA ALA A 120 4.62 -16.54 8.88
C ALA A 120 4.66 -15.18 8.16
N ILE A 121 3.72 -14.92 7.24
CA ILE A 121 3.58 -13.60 6.58
C ILE A 121 3.29 -12.51 7.61
N PHE A 122 2.32 -12.73 8.50
CA PHE A 122 1.95 -11.75 9.53
C PHE A 122 3.08 -11.51 10.54
N ARG A 123 3.79 -12.56 10.97
CA ARG A 123 4.96 -12.45 11.83
C ARG A 123 6.09 -11.70 11.12
N SER A 124 6.36 -11.99 9.84
CA SER A 124 7.36 -11.24 9.09
C SER A 124 7.01 -9.75 9.00
N LEU A 125 5.76 -9.41 8.69
CA LEU A 125 5.30 -8.01 8.60
C LEU A 125 5.47 -7.25 9.93
N THR A 126 5.40 -7.94 11.07
CA THR A 126 5.41 -7.35 12.41
C THR A 126 6.74 -7.52 13.16
N THR A 127 7.70 -8.29 12.65
CA THR A 127 8.99 -8.55 13.33
C THR A 127 10.25 -8.52 12.44
N ARG A 128 10.15 -8.41 11.11
CA ARG A 128 11.30 -8.44 10.18
C ARG A 128 11.29 -7.22 9.28
N GLN A 129 12.49 -6.71 8.94
CA GLN A 129 12.66 -5.59 7.99
C GLN A 129 11.84 -4.34 8.36
N ILE A 130 11.70 -4.06 9.67
CA ILE A 130 11.04 -2.89 10.22
C ILE A 130 12.03 -1.73 10.21
N GLU A 131 11.64 -0.60 9.63
CA GLU A 131 12.45 0.62 9.64
C GLU A 131 12.26 1.39 10.97
N PRO A 132 13.32 2.00 11.53
CA PRO A 132 13.21 2.79 12.75
C PRO A 132 12.37 4.05 12.52
N LYS A 133 11.57 4.43 13.52
CA LYS A 133 10.69 5.62 13.45
C LYS A 133 11.44 6.86 13.92
N GLY A 134 11.78 7.77 12.99
CA GLY A 134 12.51 9.01 13.31
C GLY A 134 11.68 10.27 13.48
N CYS A 135 10.36 10.23 13.23
CA CYS A 135 9.52 11.44 13.23
C CYS A 135 9.39 12.06 14.63
N ARG A 136 9.84 13.30 14.79
CA ARG A 136 9.67 14.09 16.01
C ARG A 136 8.34 14.84 16.03
N MET A 137 7.85 15.17 17.21
CA MET A 137 6.55 15.83 17.37
C MET A 137 6.60 17.33 17.05
N SER A 138 5.61 17.79 16.28
CA SER A 138 5.36 19.21 15.99
C SER A 138 4.32 19.82 16.94
N TYR A 139 4.50 21.08 17.33
CA TYR A 139 3.55 21.84 18.16
C TYR A 139 3.07 23.09 17.43
N MET A 140 1.83 23.52 17.68
CA MET A 140 1.16 24.63 16.98
C MET A 140 -0.06 25.13 17.76
N ARG A 141 -0.56 26.32 17.40
CA ARG A 141 -1.71 27.00 17.99
C ARG A 141 -2.73 27.35 16.90
N PRO A 142 -3.51 26.37 16.42
CA PRO A 142 -4.33 26.55 15.22
C PRO A 142 -5.58 27.38 15.50
N SER A 143 -5.92 28.25 14.55
CA SER A 143 -7.23 28.90 14.41
C SER A 143 -7.76 28.68 13.00
N TYR A 144 -9.08 28.67 12.85
CA TYR A 144 -9.75 28.45 11.57
C TYR A 144 -10.86 29.48 11.38
N ILE A 145 -10.80 30.21 10.27
CA ILE A 145 -11.85 31.14 9.84
C ILE A 145 -12.71 30.40 8.81
N HIS A 146 -14.02 30.32 9.06
CA HIS A 146 -14.98 29.67 8.15
C HIS A 146 -15.53 30.67 7.14
N PHE A 147 -15.56 30.32 5.85
CA PHE A 147 -16.20 31.14 4.82
C PHE A 147 -17.67 30.76 4.65
N SER A 148 -18.54 31.30 5.50
CA SER A 148 -20.00 31.09 5.41
C SER A 148 -20.65 31.65 4.14
N GLU A 149 -19.96 32.54 3.42
CA GLU A 149 -20.42 33.11 2.16
C GLU A 149 -20.11 32.23 0.94
N PHE A 150 -19.24 31.23 1.07
CA PHE A 150 -19.03 30.23 0.01
C PHE A 150 -20.16 29.19 0.08
N ASP A 151 -21.33 29.64 -0.34
CA ASP A 151 -22.62 29.00 -0.09
C ASP A 151 -23.22 28.35 -1.36
N THR A 152 -24.53 28.06 -1.32
CA THR A 152 -25.24 27.42 -2.41
C THR A 152 -25.40 28.28 -3.67
N GLU A 153 -25.13 29.59 -3.63
CA GLU A 153 -25.05 30.42 -4.84
C GLU A 153 -23.77 30.11 -5.64
N HIS A 154 -22.70 29.70 -4.94
CA HIS A 154 -21.40 29.38 -5.53
C HIS A 154 -21.29 27.91 -5.94
N THR A 155 -21.78 26.99 -5.10
CA THR A 155 -21.68 25.55 -5.39
C THR A 155 -22.78 24.74 -4.73
N ARG A 156 -23.35 23.80 -5.49
CA ARG A 156 -24.36 22.84 -5.02
C ARG A 156 -23.91 21.97 -3.84
N PHE A 157 -22.60 21.89 -3.58
CA PHE A 157 -22.02 21.13 -2.47
C PHE A 157 -21.72 21.96 -1.22
N ALA A 158 -22.03 23.26 -1.17
CA ALA A 158 -21.75 24.10 0.00
C ALA A 158 -22.52 23.68 1.28
N SER A 159 -23.64 22.97 1.13
CA SER A 159 -24.35 22.33 2.24
C SER A 159 -23.68 21.03 2.73
N LYS A 160 -22.73 20.49 1.97
CA LYS A 160 -22.04 19.22 2.24
C LYS A 160 -20.57 19.41 2.63
N TYR A 161 -19.89 20.41 2.07
CA TYR A 161 -18.47 20.68 2.27
C TYR A 161 -18.24 22.15 2.64
N SER A 162 -17.23 22.41 3.46
CA SER A 162 -16.98 23.75 4.02
C SER A 162 -15.53 24.20 3.79
N LEU A 163 -15.35 25.47 3.45
CA LEU A 163 -14.04 26.08 3.21
C LEU A 163 -13.57 26.86 4.45
N TYR A 164 -12.33 26.63 4.85
CA TYR A 164 -11.69 27.29 5.98
C TYR A 164 -10.35 27.93 5.58
N LEU A 165 -9.97 29.00 6.27
CA LEU A 165 -8.63 29.59 6.26
C LEU A 165 -7.92 29.29 7.58
N TYR A 166 -6.76 28.67 7.51
CA TYR A 166 -5.88 28.43 8.65
C TYR A 166 -5.19 29.74 9.07
N ARG A 167 -5.09 29.95 10.38
CA ARG A 167 -4.37 31.06 11.01
C ARG A 167 -3.63 30.59 12.26
N GLU A 168 -2.34 30.86 12.36
CA GLU A 168 -1.56 30.55 13.56
C GLU A 168 -1.76 31.63 14.63
N GLN A 169 -2.25 31.24 15.81
CA GLN A 169 -2.64 32.19 16.87
C GLN A 169 -1.43 32.95 17.43
N GLY A 170 -1.53 34.28 17.39
CA GLY A 170 -0.47 35.20 17.82
C GLY A 170 0.48 35.62 16.71
N ILE A 171 0.33 35.06 15.50
CA ILE A 171 1.14 35.40 14.32
C ILE A 171 0.24 35.97 13.22
N ASP A 172 -0.75 35.20 12.75
CA ASP A 172 -1.56 35.62 11.61
C ASP A 172 -2.80 36.45 12.02
N GLY A 173 -3.11 37.46 11.21
CA GLY A 173 -4.35 38.25 11.31
C GLY A 173 -5.49 37.72 10.42
N GLY A 174 -6.68 38.31 10.52
CA GLY A 174 -7.85 37.91 9.71
C GLY A 174 -7.82 38.31 8.23
N GLN A 175 -6.93 39.21 7.82
CA GLN A 175 -6.84 39.71 6.43
C GLN A 175 -6.07 38.75 5.52
N LEU A 176 -6.38 38.76 4.23
CA LEU A 176 -5.59 38.09 3.20
C LEU A 176 -4.45 39.00 2.76
N ARG A 177 -3.21 38.50 2.77
CA ARG A 177 -1.99 39.27 2.46
C ARG A 177 -0.95 38.46 1.69
N GLY A 178 -1.07 37.15 1.74
CA GLY A 178 -0.10 36.20 1.24
C GLY A 178 -0.45 35.66 -0.14
N ILE A 179 0.12 34.50 -0.41
CA ILE A 179 -0.07 33.71 -1.62
C ILE A 179 -1.00 32.54 -1.29
N PRO A 180 -2.07 32.31 -2.08
CA PRO A 180 -3.06 31.28 -1.78
C PRO A 180 -2.50 29.86 -1.94
N VAL A 181 -2.62 29.08 -0.87
CA VAL A 181 -2.34 27.64 -0.83
C VAL A 181 -3.62 26.92 -0.45
N LEU A 182 -3.99 25.85 -1.16
CA LEU A 182 -5.16 25.02 -0.85
C LEU A 182 -4.71 23.60 -0.46
N PHE A 183 -5.01 23.22 0.78
CA PHE A 183 -4.80 21.87 1.29
C PHE A 183 -6.05 21.00 1.13
N ILE A 184 -5.86 19.84 0.52
CA ILE A 184 -6.89 18.82 0.27
C ILE A 184 -6.59 17.59 1.16
N PRO A 185 -7.44 17.31 2.16
CA PRO A 185 -7.24 16.19 3.09
C PRO A 185 -7.42 14.81 2.43
N GLY A 186 -6.97 13.78 3.15
CA GLY A 186 -7.05 12.38 2.71
C GLY A 186 -8.42 11.73 2.86
N ASN A 187 -8.48 10.43 2.55
CA ASN A 187 -9.67 9.59 2.77
C ASN A 187 -10.07 9.58 4.25
N ALA A 188 -11.31 9.99 4.55
CA ALA A 188 -11.78 10.24 5.92
C ALA A 188 -10.87 11.19 6.74
N GLY A 189 -10.17 12.09 6.05
CA GLY A 189 -9.34 13.14 6.65
C GLY A 189 -10.15 14.39 6.98
N SER A 190 -9.79 15.04 8.08
CA SER A 190 -10.31 16.37 8.46
C SER A 190 -9.42 17.48 7.90
N TYR A 191 -10.02 18.63 7.57
CA TYR A 191 -9.32 19.89 7.24
C TYR A 191 -8.18 20.24 8.22
N LYS A 192 -8.32 19.81 9.48
CA LYS A 192 -7.31 20.00 10.54
C LYS A 192 -5.98 19.32 10.25
N GLN A 193 -5.87 18.45 9.24
CA GLN A 193 -4.64 17.80 8.80
C GLN A 193 -3.55 18.79 8.32
N VAL A 194 -3.93 19.97 7.80
CA VAL A 194 -2.98 20.99 7.31
C VAL A 194 -2.10 21.61 8.39
N ARG A 195 -2.56 21.57 9.65
CA ARG A 195 -2.05 22.36 10.77
C ARG A 195 -0.51 22.39 10.96
N PRO A 196 0.26 21.28 10.84
CA PRO A 196 1.68 21.32 11.19
C PRO A 196 2.52 22.02 10.13
N ILE A 197 2.09 21.92 8.87
CA ILE A 197 2.72 22.54 7.70
C ILE A 197 2.39 24.02 7.67
N ALA A 198 1.10 24.38 7.81
CA ALA A 198 0.66 25.78 7.84
C ALA A 198 1.25 26.55 9.03
N ALA A 199 1.32 25.92 10.21
CA ALA A 199 2.01 26.47 11.37
C ALA A 199 3.51 26.68 11.09
N GLU A 200 4.22 25.72 10.48
CA GLU A 200 5.64 25.93 10.17
C GLU A 200 5.86 27.09 9.20
N THR A 201 5.02 27.21 8.18
CA THR A 201 5.14 28.32 7.23
C THR A 201 4.89 29.67 7.89
N ALA A 202 3.86 29.79 8.74
CA ALA A 202 3.57 31.02 9.48
C ALA A 202 4.72 31.41 10.42
N ASN A 203 5.20 30.46 11.24
CA ASN A 203 6.33 30.69 12.15
C ASN A 203 7.62 31.02 11.37
N TYR A 204 7.96 30.27 10.31
CA TYR A 204 9.18 30.50 9.53
C TYR A 204 9.17 31.86 8.81
N PHE A 205 8.03 32.30 8.29
CA PHE A 205 7.90 33.64 7.73
C PHE A 205 8.01 34.74 8.80
N HIS A 206 7.35 34.55 9.94
CA HIS A 206 7.35 35.53 11.03
C HIS A 206 8.72 35.68 11.69
N ASP A 207 9.40 34.58 12.01
CA ASP A 207 10.65 34.62 12.74
C ASP A 207 11.81 35.07 11.82
N TYR A 208 11.84 34.59 10.57
CA TYR A 208 12.99 34.76 9.67
C TYR A 208 12.70 35.67 8.47
N LEU A 209 11.74 35.32 7.61
CA LEU A 209 11.61 35.95 6.28
C LEU A 209 11.07 37.39 6.31
N GLN A 210 10.18 37.75 7.23
CA GLN A 210 9.62 39.11 7.31
C GLN A 210 10.66 40.16 7.70
N HIS A 211 11.78 39.73 8.30
CA HIS A 211 12.87 40.59 8.75
C HIS A 211 13.97 40.75 7.69
N ASP A 212 13.98 39.89 6.67
CA ASP A 212 14.95 39.88 5.58
C ASP A 212 14.41 40.66 4.37
N ARG A 213 14.96 41.85 4.14
CA ARG A 213 14.50 42.75 3.06
C ARG A 213 14.79 42.18 1.68
N ASP A 214 15.90 41.48 1.50
CA ASP A 214 16.29 40.92 0.19
C ASP A 214 15.34 39.79 -0.21
N GLN A 215 14.88 38.98 0.77
CA GLN A 215 13.85 37.96 0.54
C GLN A 215 12.49 38.59 0.15
N LEU A 216 12.08 39.65 0.84
CA LEU A 216 10.85 40.37 0.52
C LEU A 216 10.93 41.03 -0.87
N ASP A 217 12.06 41.66 -1.21
CA ASP A 217 12.28 42.30 -2.52
C ASP A 217 12.44 41.25 -3.64
N SER A 218 12.81 40.00 -3.33
CA SER A 218 12.75 38.85 -4.26
C SER A 218 11.34 38.36 -4.58
N GLY A 219 10.31 38.89 -3.91
CA GLY A 219 8.90 38.58 -4.16
C GLY A 219 8.28 37.57 -3.19
N ILE A 220 8.94 37.27 -2.08
CA ILE A 220 8.41 36.38 -1.04
C ILE A 220 7.41 37.14 -0.15
N ARG A 221 6.25 36.52 0.13
CA ARG A 221 5.22 36.99 1.05
C ARG A 221 4.73 35.81 1.90
N SER A 222 3.88 36.07 2.90
CA SER A 222 3.25 35.00 3.69
C SER A 222 2.44 34.04 2.81
N LEU A 223 2.07 32.87 3.35
CA LEU A 223 1.25 31.88 2.65
C LEU A 223 -0.12 31.80 3.34
N ASP A 224 -1.18 32.02 2.56
CA ASP A 224 -2.55 31.96 3.06
C ASP A 224 -3.11 30.56 2.81
N PHE A 225 -3.11 29.73 3.86
CA PHE A 225 -3.50 28.32 3.82
C PHE A 225 -5.02 28.13 3.93
N PHE A 226 -5.67 27.95 2.80
CA PHE A 226 -7.03 27.44 2.71
C PHE A 226 -7.04 25.91 2.89
N THR A 227 -8.10 25.39 3.49
CA THR A 227 -8.32 23.96 3.67
C THR A 227 -9.81 23.64 3.65
N VAL A 228 -10.17 22.47 3.15
CA VAL A 228 -11.57 22.05 2.99
C VAL A 228 -11.93 20.94 3.97
N ASP A 229 -13.10 21.07 4.60
CA ASP A 229 -13.76 19.99 5.31
C ASP A 229 -14.70 19.23 4.36
N PHE A 230 -14.37 17.97 4.10
CA PHE A 230 -15.24 17.06 3.35
C PHE A 230 -16.19 16.26 4.25
N ASN A 231 -16.41 16.68 5.51
CA ASN A 231 -17.11 15.90 6.54
C ASN A 231 -16.49 14.49 6.74
N GLU A 232 -15.18 14.38 6.49
CA GLU A 232 -14.41 13.13 6.46
C GLU A 232 -15.04 12.05 5.55
N ASP A 233 -15.52 12.44 4.38
CA ASP A 233 -16.01 11.53 3.34
C ASP A 233 -14.97 10.45 2.94
N ILE A 234 -15.46 9.24 2.68
CA ILE A 234 -14.62 8.04 2.50
C ILE A 234 -14.31 7.80 1.00
N THR A 235 -13.51 8.70 0.44
CA THR A 235 -13.13 8.76 -1.00
C THR A 235 -12.49 7.51 -1.58
N ALA A 236 -11.79 6.71 -0.77
CA ALA A 236 -11.02 5.54 -1.24
C ALA A 236 -11.90 4.35 -1.68
N PHE A 237 -13.21 4.36 -1.38
CA PHE A 237 -14.12 3.25 -1.69
C PHE A 237 -15.28 3.65 -2.63
N HIS A 238 -15.37 4.91 -3.06
CA HIS A 238 -16.51 5.38 -3.84
C HIS A 238 -16.11 6.43 -4.89
N GLY A 239 -16.17 6.07 -6.17
CA GLY A 239 -15.69 6.89 -7.27
C GLY A 239 -16.41 8.24 -7.41
N GLN A 240 -17.73 8.31 -7.23
CA GLN A 240 -18.45 9.58 -7.39
C GLN A 240 -18.02 10.62 -6.36
N THR A 241 -17.74 10.22 -5.12
CA THR A 241 -17.31 11.14 -4.06
C THR A 241 -16.01 11.87 -4.43
N LEU A 242 -15.11 11.21 -5.16
CA LEU A 242 -13.87 11.81 -5.67
C LEU A 242 -14.18 12.92 -6.70
N LEU A 243 -15.16 12.71 -7.58
CA LEU A 243 -15.61 13.70 -8.56
C LEU A 243 -16.33 14.88 -7.89
N ASP A 244 -17.23 14.62 -6.93
CA ASP A 244 -17.96 15.64 -6.18
C ASP A 244 -16.98 16.58 -5.45
N GLN A 245 -15.90 16.03 -4.88
CA GLN A 245 -14.85 16.83 -4.23
C GLN A 245 -14.05 17.65 -5.25
N ALA A 246 -13.70 17.08 -6.40
CA ALA A 246 -12.98 17.78 -7.45
C ALA A 246 -13.80 18.95 -8.03
N GLU A 247 -15.10 18.76 -8.24
CA GLU A 247 -16.03 19.81 -8.70
C GLU A 247 -16.13 20.95 -7.66
N TYR A 248 -16.35 20.62 -6.39
CA TYR A 248 -16.38 21.62 -5.30
C TYR A 248 -15.07 22.40 -5.18
N LEU A 249 -13.92 21.72 -5.26
CA LEU A 249 -12.62 22.36 -5.15
C LEU A 249 -12.32 23.31 -6.31
N ASN A 250 -12.81 23.04 -7.52
CA ASN A 250 -12.66 23.97 -8.64
C ASN A 250 -13.43 25.27 -8.40
N GLU A 251 -14.65 25.20 -7.87
CA GLU A 251 -15.39 26.40 -7.44
C GLU A 251 -14.72 27.07 -6.22
N ALA A 252 -14.15 26.30 -5.30
CA ALA A 252 -13.41 26.84 -4.16
C ALA A 252 -12.15 27.60 -4.62
N VAL A 253 -11.42 27.09 -5.62
CA VAL A 253 -10.29 27.82 -6.26
C VAL A 253 -10.79 29.12 -6.89
N ARG A 254 -11.92 29.08 -7.61
CA ARG A 254 -12.52 30.28 -8.21
C ARG A 254 -12.86 31.35 -7.16
N TYR A 255 -13.50 30.93 -6.07
CA TYR A 255 -13.86 31.79 -4.94
C TYR A 255 -12.64 32.32 -4.19
N ILE A 256 -11.63 31.48 -3.92
CA ILE A 256 -10.37 31.89 -3.29
C ILE A 256 -9.70 33.01 -4.10
N LEU A 257 -9.67 32.88 -5.44
CA LEU A 257 -9.07 33.91 -6.30
C LEU A 257 -9.86 35.23 -6.25
N SER A 258 -11.21 35.20 -6.23
CA SER A 258 -12.00 36.44 -6.13
C SER A 258 -11.81 37.19 -4.80
N LEU A 259 -11.54 36.48 -3.70
CA LEU A 259 -11.26 37.13 -2.39
C LEU A 259 -10.04 38.06 -2.41
N TYR A 260 -9.09 37.88 -3.33
CA TYR A 260 -7.91 38.74 -3.45
C TYR A 260 -8.15 40.02 -4.24
N THR A 261 -9.15 40.04 -5.12
CA THR A 261 -9.54 41.24 -5.88
C THR A 261 -10.43 42.18 -5.05
N GLU A 262 -11.01 41.70 -3.93
CA GLU A 262 -11.81 42.53 -3.01
C GLU A 262 -10.95 43.43 -2.10
N PRO A 263 -11.00 44.78 -2.23
CA PRO A 263 -10.12 45.69 -1.48
C PRO A 263 -10.37 45.73 0.04
N GLN A 264 -11.50 45.17 0.51
CA GLN A 264 -11.82 45.08 1.94
C GLN A 264 -11.27 43.80 2.60
N ARG A 265 -10.90 42.78 1.80
CA ARG A 265 -10.44 41.46 2.28
C ARG A 265 -8.95 41.25 2.01
N GLY A 266 -8.49 41.66 0.83
CA GLY A 266 -7.09 41.74 0.47
C GLY A 266 -6.44 43.01 1.01
N SER A 267 -5.46 42.87 1.91
CA SER A 267 -4.54 43.95 2.30
C SER A 267 -3.20 43.73 1.58
N ARG A 268 -3.24 43.80 0.24
CA ARG A 268 -2.09 43.68 -0.65
C ARG A 268 -1.70 45.04 -1.22
N ASP A 269 -0.44 45.17 -1.61
CA ASP A 269 0.09 46.34 -2.30
C ASP A 269 -0.55 46.47 -3.69
N SER A 270 -1.11 47.65 -3.99
CA SER A 270 -1.74 47.97 -5.28
C SER A 270 -0.79 47.92 -6.49
N HIS A 271 0.52 47.86 -6.27
CA HIS A 271 1.51 47.69 -7.34
C HIS A 271 1.77 46.22 -7.72
N LEU A 272 1.26 45.26 -6.94
CA LEU A 272 1.43 43.82 -7.21
C LEU A 272 0.24 43.26 -8.01
N PRO A 273 0.47 42.28 -8.92
CA PRO A 273 -0.63 41.65 -9.64
C PRO A 273 -1.50 40.77 -8.72
N ASP A 274 -2.78 40.71 -9.04
CA ASP A 274 -3.73 39.79 -8.42
C ASP A 274 -3.32 38.32 -8.69
N PRO A 275 -3.54 37.42 -7.71
CA PRO A 275 -3.39 35.98 -7.92
C PRO A 275 -4.29 35.46 -9.04
N THR A 276 -3.71 34.71 -9.98
CA THR A 276 -4.45 33.97 -11.01
C THR A 276 -4.40 32.45 -10.82
N SER A 277 -3.68 31.98 -9.80
CA SER A 277 -3.54 30.55 -9.51
C SER A 277 -3.27 30.25 -8.04
N VAL A 278 -3.70 29.07 -7.60
CA VAL A 278 -3.55 28.55 -6.23
C VAL A 278 -2.54 27.39 -6.23
N LEU A 279 -1.70 27.30 -5.19
CA LEU A 279 -0.81 26.17 -4.98
C LEU A 279 -1.54 25.05 -4.25
N ILE A 280 -1.47 23.81 -4.74
CA ILE A 280 -2.22 22.67 -4.17
C ILE A 280 -1.31 21.76 -3.35
N LEU A 281 -1.73 21.45 -2.12
CA LEU A 281 -1.17 20.38 -1.29
C LEU A 281 -2.20 19.26 -1.12
N GLY A 282 -1.89 18.04 -1.55
CA GLY A 282 -2.80 16.89 -1.44
C GLY A 282 -2.26 15.77 -0.55
N HIS A 283 -2.99 15.36 0.48
CA HIS A 283 -2.67 14.16 1.27
C HIS A 283 -3.45 12.95 0.78
N SER A 284 -2.79 11.78 0.65
CA SER A 284 -3.47 10.52 0.34
C SER A 284 -4.39 10.66 -0.90
N MET A 285 -5.65 10.22 -0.81
CA MET A 285 -6.66 10.41 -1.87
C MET A 285 -6.85 11.88 -2.30
N GLY A 286 -6.60 12.86 -1.43
CA GLY A 286 -6.65 14.29 -1.77
C GLY A 286 -5.66 14.69 -2.87
N GLY A 287 -4.52 14.00 -2.98
CA GLY A 287 -3.60 14.16 -4.12
C GLY A 287 -4.14 13.61 -5.44
N VAL A 288 -5.07 12.65 -5.40
CA VAL A 288 -5.77 12.13 -6.58
C VAL A 288 -6.93 13.04 -6.97
N VAL A 289 -7.67 13.57 -5.97
CA VAL A 289 -8.68 14.62 -6.18
C VAL A 289 -8.03 15.86 -6.85
N ALA A 290 -6.86 16.29 -6.39
CA ALA A 290 -6.08 17.38 -7.02
C ALA A 290 -5.78 17.14 -8.52
N ARG A 291 -5.55 15.88 -8.92
CA ARG A 291 -5.37 15.51 -10.33
C ARG A 291 -6.70 15.45 -11.10
N ALA A 292 -7.78 15.03 -10.43
CA ALA A 292 -9.12 14.97 -10.99
C ALA A 292 -9.72 16.36 -11.26
N MET A 293 -9.38 17.36 -10.44
CA MET A 293 -9.75 18.77 -10.65
C MET A 293 -9.44 19.24 -12.06
N LEU A 294 -8.22 18.96 -12.57
CA LEU A 294 -7.77 19.36 -13.90
C LEU A 294 -8.50 18.65 -15.06
N VAL A 295 -9.26 17.58 -14.76
CA VAL A 295 -10.03 16.79 -15.72
C VAL A 295 -11.51 17.17 -15.69
N GLN A 296 -11.99 17.85 -14.64
CA GLN A 296 -13.39 18.28 -14.53
C GLN A 296 -13.71 19.43 -15.50
N PRO A 297 -14.94 19.49 -16.05
CA PRO A 297 -15.35 20.51 -17.00
C PRO A 297 -15.43 21.93 -16.42
N ASN A 298 -15.49 22.08 -15.08
CA ASN A 298 -15.49 23.37 -14.40
C ASN A 298 -14.07 23.88 -14.04
N TYR A 299 -13.00 23.19 -14.47
CA TYR A 299 -11.64 23.64 -14.24
C TYR A 299 -11.34 24.94 -14.99
N GLN A 300 -10.89 25.96 -14.27
CA GLN A 300 -10.36 27.18 -14.88
C GLN A 300 -8.91 26.97 -15.30
N GLU A 301 -8.61 27.08 -16.59
CA GLU A 301 -7.25 26.93 -17.12
C GLU A 301 -6.24 27.84 -16.40
N ASN A 302 -5.03 27.31 -16.18
CA ASN A 302 -3.92 27.96 -15.44
C ASN A 302 -4.20 28.33 -13.97
N SER A 303 -5.39 28.08 -13.43
CA SER A 303 -5.70 28.33 -12.00
C SER A 303 -4.93 27.41 -11.04
N ILE A 304 -4.36 26.32 -11.53
CA ILE A 304 -3.42 25.46 -10.80
C ILE A 304 -2.15 25.30 -11.62
N ASN A 305 -1.00 25.58 -11.01
CA ASN A 305 0.33 25.39 -11.63
C ASN A 305 1.26 24.48 -10.82
N THR A 306 0.97 24.24 -9.54
CA THR A 306 1.81 23.46 -8.62
C THR A 306 0.92 22.54 -7.80
N ILE A 307 1.24 21.25 -7.81
CA ILE A 307 0.62 20.22 -6.98
C ILE A 307 1.75 19.47 -6.27
N ILE A 308 1.74 19.47 -4.95
CA ILE A 308 2.64 18.64 -4.13
C ILE A 308 1.77 17.63 -3.39
N THR A 309 2.10 16.34 -3.48
CA THR A 309 1.31 15.27 -2.87
C THR A 309 2.12 14.45 -1.87
N MET A 310 1.44 13.97 -0.83
CA MET A 310 2.04 13.22 0.29
C MET A 310 1.29 11.89 0.47
N SER A 311 1.99 10.76 0.30
CA SER A 311 1.43 9.40 0.31
C SER A 311 0.19 9.20 -0.59
N ALA A 312 0.14 9.91 -1.72
CA ALA A 312 -1.00 9.86 -2.65
C ALA A 312 -0.89 8.70 -3.65
N PRO A 313 -1.89 7.80 -3.75
CA PRO A 313 -1.89 6.68 -4.69
C PRO A 313 -2.17 7.18 -6.11
N HIS A 314 -1.14 7.57 -6.86
CA HIS A 314 -1.30 8.09 -8.22
C HIS A 314 -1.42 7.03 -9.31
N ALA A 315 -0.67 5.93 -9.20
CA ALA A 315 -0.62 4.92 -10.24
C ALA A 315 -1.92 4.11 -10.32
N ARG A 316 -2.47 3.69 -9.17
CA ARG A 316 -3.67 2.83 -9.06
C ARG A 316 -4.45 3.09 -7.77
N PRO A 317 -5.77 2.86 -7.77
CA PRO A 317 -6.57 2.98 -6.55
C PRO A 317 -6.11 1.98 -5.48
N PRO A 318 -6.11 2.37 -4.18
CA PRO A 318 -5.73 1.47 -3.10
C PRO A 318 -6.57 0.18 -3.07
N VAL A 319 -7.86 0.27 -3.42
CA VAL A 319 -8.81 -0.85 -3.36
C VAL A 319 -9.80 -0.74 -4.53
N THR A 320 -10.16 -1.88 -5.15
CA THR A 320 -10.95 -1.93 -6.40
C THR A 320 -12.31 -2.59 -6.22
N PHE A 321 -12.99 -2.29 -5.09
CA PHE A 321 -14.33 -2.82 -4.78
C PHE A 321 -15.47 -2.08 -5.48
N ASP A 322 -15.25 -0.83 -5.89
CA ASP A 322 -16.10 -0.10 -6.82
C ASP A 322 -15.51 -0.19 -8.24
N GLY A 323 -16.38 -0.28 -9.25
CA GLY A 323 -15.97 -0.22 -10.66
C GLY A 323 -15.77 1.21 -11.15
N ARG A 324 -16.50 2.18 -10.58
CA ARG A 324 -16.45 3.58 -11.01
C ARG A 324 -15.13 4.24 -10.58
N ILE A 325 -14.61 3.95 -9.38
CA ILE A 325 -13.27 4.42 -8.98
C ILE A 325 -12.16 3.93 -9.92
N VAL A 326 -12.23 2.69 -10.41
CA VAL A 326 -11.23 2.16 -11.39
C VAL A 326 -11.31 2.95 -12.70
N GLN A 327 -12.51 3.11 -13.25
CA GLN A 327 -12.75 3.92 -14.47
C GLN A 327 -12.23 5.36 -14.32
N ILE A 328 -12.48 6.01 -13.20
CA ILE A 328 -12.03 7.38 -12.94
C ILE A 328 -10.50 7.46 -12.88
N TYR A 329 -9.82 6.47 -12.30
CA TYR A 329 -8.36 6.43 -12.31
C TYR A 329 -7.80 6.26 -13.72
N ASP A 330 -8.43 5.42 -14.55
CA ASP A 330 -8.04 5.25 -15.95
C ASP A 330 -8.29 6.56 -16.74
N GLU A 331 -9.48 7.16 -16.63
CA GLU A 331 -9.85 8.47 -17.21
C GLU A 331 -8.82 9.58 -16.86
N ILE A 332 -8.43 9.70 -15.57
CA ILE A 332 -7.45 10.68 -15.10
C ILE A 332 -6.04 10.34 -15.62
N ASN A 333 -5.62 9.08 -15.52
CA ASN A 333 -4.27 8.68 -15.93
C ASN A 333 -4.07 8.86 -17.44
N ASP A 334 -5.08 8.55 -18.25
CA ASP A 334 -5.02 8.73 -19.71
C ASP A 334 -5.13 10.18 -20.15
N TYR A 335 -5.82 11.04 -19.40
CA TYR A 335 -5.74 12.48 -19.62
C TYR A 335 -4.30 12.98 -19.42
N TRP A 336 -3.67 12.64 -18.29
CA TRP A 336 -2.32 13.06 -17.95
C TRP A 336 -1.27 12.51 -18.95
N ARG A 337 -1.35 11.22 -19.31
CA ARG A 337 -0.52 10.62 -20.37
C ARG A 337 -0.67 11.36 -21.70
N ARG A 338 -1.91 11.55 -22.17
CA ARG A 338 -2.19 12.19 -23.47
C ARG A 338 -1.72 13.64 -23.55
N ALA A 339 -1.79 14.38 -22.45
CA ALA A 339 -1.28 15.75 -22.36
C ALA A 339 0.24 15.81 -22.64
N TYR A 340 1.02 14.89 -22.07
CA TYR A 340 2.47 14.84 -22.29
C TYR A 340 2.91 14.12 -23.58
N THR A 341 2.03 13.41 -24.28
CA THR A 341 2.31 12.91 -25.64
C THR A 341 2.17 13.98 -26.75
N GLN A 342 1.68 15.18 -26.43
CA GLN A 342 1.52 16.25 -27.42
C GLN A 342 2.87 16.78 -27.90
N LYS A 343 3.03 16.91 -29.23
CA LYS A 343 4.28 17.37 -29.85
C LYS A 343 4.59 18.86 -29.62
N TRP A 344 3.57 19.68 -29.42
CA TRP A 344 3.69 21.13 -29.27
C TRP A 344 3.23 21.57 -27.89
N ALA A 345 4.03 22.44 -27.24
CA ALA A 345 3.75 22.95 -25.90
C ALA A 345 2.41 23.72 -25.82
N SER A 346 2.01 24.40 -26.90
CA SER A 346 0.72 25.11 -27.01
C SER A 346 -0.50 24.20 -26.87
N ASN A 347 -0.36 22.91 -27.17
CA ASN A 347 -1.45 21.94 -27.19
C ASN A 347 -1.47 21.09 -25.91
N ASN A 348 -0.53 21.32 -24.97
CA ASN A 348 -0.44 20.59 -23.72
C ASN A 348 -1.11 21.41 -22.59
N PRO A 349 -2.33 21.05 -22.13
CA PRO A 349 -3.02 21.78 -21.06
C PRO A 349 -2.30 21.70 -19.70
N LEU A 350 -1.35 20.77 -19.55
CA LEU A 350 -0.55 20.57 -18.35
C LEU A 350 0.88 21.14 -18.47
N TRP A 351 1.18 21.96 -19.50
CA TRP A 351 2.53 22.51 -19.74
C TRP A 351 3.08 23.36 -18.59
N HIS A 352 2.21 24.10 -17.89
CA HIS A 352 2.58 24.92 -16.73
C HIS A 352 2.44 24.20 -15.38
N VAL A 353 1.81 23.02 -15.38
CA VAL A 353 1.55 22.23 -14.18
C VAL A 353 2.80 21.45 -13.76
N THR A 354 3.07 21.43 -12.47
CA THR A 354 4.13 20.63 -11.84
C THR A 354 3.53 19.72 -10.79
N LEU A 355 3.85 18.43 -10.83
CA LEU A 355 3.41 17.44 -9.86
C LEU A 355 4.61 16.80 -9.16
N VAL A 356 4.77 17.06 -7.87
CA VAL A 356 5.78 16.40 -7.03
C VAL A 356 5.06 15.42 -6.11
N SER A 357 5.48 14.15 -6.10
CA SER A 357 4.91 13.15 -5.21
C SER A 357 5.92 12.69 -4.17
N ILE A 358 5.53 12.75 -2.89
CA ILE A 358 6.40 12.44 -1.75
C ILE A 358 5.81 11.23 -1.03
N ALA A 359 6.58 10.13 -0.99
CA ALA A 359 6.17 8.86 -0.41
C ALA A 359 6.73 8.65 1.01
N GLY A 360 5.91 8.03 1.88
CA GLY A 360 6.30 7.64 3.24
C GLY A 360 7.32 6.49 3.31
N GLY A 361 7.38 5.62 2.31
CA GLY A 361 8.27 4.45 2.32
C GLY A 361 7.64 3.22 2.97
N ASN A 362 8.45 2.35 3.61
CA ASN A 362 7.97 1.07 4.14
C ASN A 362 7.06 1.20 5.38
N LEU A 363 7.06 2.34 6.07
CA LEU A 363 6.22 2.57 7.25
C LEU A 363 4.76 2.90 6.89
N ASP A 364 4.45 3.20 5.61
CA ASP A 364 3.07 3.37 5.14
C ASP A 364 2.40 1.99 4.96
N THR A 365 1.59 1.62 5.94
CA THR A 365 0.80 0.37 5.95
C THR A 365 -0.66 0.57 5.51
N VAL A 366 -1.01 1.76 4.98
CA VAL A 366 -2.35 2.06 4.46
C VAL A 366 -2.36 1.93 2.93
N VAL A 367 -1.36 2.52 2.28
CA VAL A 367 -1.18 2.51 0.83
C VAL A 367 0.22 1.96 0.51
N PRO A 368 0.37 0.98 -0.39
CA PRO A 368 1.70 0.58 -0.86
C PRO A 368 2.41 1.79 -1.48
N SER A 369 3.57 2.19 -0.94
CA SER A 369 4.29 3.38 -1.42
C SER A 369 4.69 3.30 -2.91
N ASP A 370 4.74 2.09 -3.51
CA ASP A 370 4.92 1.93 -4.96
C ASP A 370 3.82 2.68 -5.75
N TYR A 371 2.59 2.73 -5.23
CA TYR A 371 1.44 3.36 -5.90
C TYR A 371 1.55 4.90 -5.94
N ALA A 372 2.46 5.50 -5.18
CA ALA A 372 2.77 6.93 -5.26
C ALA A 372 3.70 7.29 -6.44
N SER A 373 4.21 6.31 -7.19
CA SER A 373 5.00 6.57 -8.40
C SER A 373 4.15 7.26 -9.49
N ILE A 374 4.68 8.37 -10.03
CA ILE A 374 4.11 9.09 -11.17
C ILE A 374 4.86 8.84 -12.49
N GLU A 375 5.81 7.89 -12.51
CA GLU A 375 6.72 7.66 -13.66
C GLU A 375 6.02 7.18 -14.94
N SER A 376 4.84 6.59 -14.81
CA SER A 376 3.97 6.19 -15.93
C SER A 376 3.01 7.30 -16.39
N LEU A 377 3.12 8.50 -15.80
CA LEU A 377 2.14 9.59 -15.90
C LEU A 377 2.77 10.95 -16.21
N VAL A 378 3.91 11.28 -15.62
CA VAL A 378 4.55 12.61 -15.68
C VAL A 378 6.03 12.48 -16.04
N PRO A 379 6.56 13.25 -17.01
CA PRO A 379 7.98 13.28 -17.31
C PRO A 379 8.78 14.09 -16.28
N GLU A 380 10.07 13.75 -16.10
CA GLU A 380 11.00 14.37 -15.14
C GLU A 380 11.17 15.90 -15.28
N THR A 381 10.70 16.49 -16.39
CA THR A 381 10.67 17.94 -16.65
C THR A 381 9.46 18.67 -16.04
N HIS A 382 8.45 17.92 -15.58
CA HIS A 382 7.20 18.41 -14.99
C HIS A 382 6.90 17.77 -13.62
N GLY A 383 7.61 16.72 -13.22
CA GLY A 383 7.39 16.08 -11.93
C GLY A 383 8.31 14.89 -11.67
N PHE A 384 8.40 14.48 -10.41
CA PHE A 384 9.03 13.23 -9.99
C PHE A 384 8.39 12.72 -8.70
N THR A 385 8.59 11.43 -8.41
CA THR A 385 8.32 10.84 -7.09
C THR A 385 9.62 10.78 -6.29
N VAL A 386 9.54 10.98 -4.98
CA VAL A 386 10.68 10.94 -4.04
C VAL A 386 10.24 10.37 -2.68
N PHE A 387 11.16 9.80 -1.92
CA PHE A 387 10.87 9.19 -0.62
C PHE A 387 11.41 10.04 0.53
N THR A 388 10.63 10.14 1.61
CA THR A 388 10.99 10.87 2.84
C THR A 388 12.33 10.45 3.45
N SER A 389 12.70 9.17 3.33
CA SER A 389 14.00 8.65 3.76
C SER A 389 15.21 9.18 2.97
N GLY A 390 14.99 9.72 1.76
CA GLY A 390 16.02 10.31 0.90
C GLY A 390 16.15 11.82 1.03
N ILE A 391 15.17 12.51 1.63
CA ILE A 391 15.19 13.97 1.77
C ILE A 391 16.29 14.38 2.76
N PRO A 392 17.20 15.31 2.40
CA PRO A 392 18.24 15.80 3.29
C PRO A 392 17.68 16.33 4.62
N THR A 393 18.37 16.05 5.73
CA THR A 393 17.95 16.38 7.12
C THR A 393 16.69 15.65 7.64
N VAL A 394 16.00 14.88 6.81
CA VAL A 394 14.83 14.07 7.21
C VAL A 394 15.25 12.63 7.51
N TRP A 395 15.82 11.93 6.52
CA TRP A 395 16.42 10.58 6.61
C TRP A 395 15.61 9.48 7.32
N THR A 396 14.31 9.66 7.52
CA THR A 396 13.39 8.67 8.06
C THR A 396 12.25 8.43 7.09
N SER A 397 11.85 7.17 6.95
CA SER A 397 10.52 6.83 6.43
C SER A 397 9.44 7.30 7.39
N MET A 398 8.20 7.39 6.90
CA MET A 398 7.03 7.87 7.64
C MET A 398 5.83 6.97 7.39
N ASP A 399 5.01 6.78 8.42
CA ASP A 399 3.69 6.19 8.22
C ASP A 399 2.73 7.18 7.51
N HIS A 400 1.57 6.66 7.11
CA HIS A 400 0.59 7.38 6.30
C HIS A 400 0.10 8.70 6.91
N GLN A 401 0.14 8.84 8.24
CA GLN A 401 -0.27 10.06 8.94
C GLN A 401 0.93 10.91 9.38
N ALA A 402 2.05 10.26 9.75
CA ALA A 402 3.28 10.92 10.18
C ALA A 402 3.88 11.87 9.12
N ILE A 403 3.64 11.58 7.83
CA ILE A 403 4.06 12.47 6.73
C ILE A 403 3.48 13.89 6.81
N LEU A 404 2.40 14.12 7.57
CA LEU A 404 1.83 15.47 7.74
C LEU A 404 2.37 16.24 8.95
N TRP A 405 2.87 15.56 9.99
CA TRP A 405 3.24 16.18 11.27
C TRP A 405 4.71 16.01 11.67
N CYS A 406 5.49 15.19 10.96
CA CYS A 406 6.91 15.03 11.25
C CYS A 406 7.66 16.38 11.18
N ASP A 407 8.29 16.77 12.30
CA ASP A 407 8.93 18.07 12.43
C ASP A 407 10.07 18.30 11.40
N GLN A 408 10.87 17.27 11.12
CA GLN A 408 11.95 17.37 10.14
C GLN A 408 11.40 17.67 8.73
N PHE A 409 10.35 16.96 8.31
CA PHE A 409 9.83 17.08 6.95
C PHE A 409 8.97 18.32 6.74
N ARG A 410 8.13 18.72 7.70
CA ARG A 410 7.32 19.95 7.59
C ARG A 410 8.20 21.20 7.40
N ARG A 411 9.40 21.22 8.01
CA ARG A 411 10.43 22.26 7.84
C ARG A 411 10.98 22.33 6.43
N VAL A 412 11.40 21.20 5.87
CA VAL A 412 11.90 21.14 4.48
C VAL A 412 10.79 21.54 3.50
N LEU A 413 9.55 21.08 3.72
CA LEU A 413 8.41 21.45 2.88
C LEU A 413 8.11 22.96 2.96
N ALA A 414 8.08 23.54 4.16
CA ALA A 414 7.85 24.98 4.35
C ALA A 414 8.92 25.83 3.62
N GLN A 415 10.21 25.50 3.77
CA GLN A 415 11.29 26.17 3.04
C GLN A 415 11.14 26.01 1.52
N THR A 416 10.78 24.81 1.06
CA THR A 416 10.55 24.52 -0.37
C THR A 416 9.41 25.37 -0.93
N LEU A 417 8.32 25.57 -0.17
CA LEU A 417 7.20 26.43 -0.57
C LEU A 417 7.63 27.89 -0.74
N TYR A 418 8.45 28.43 0.17
CA TYR A 418 8.95 29.81 0.05
C TYR A 418 9.92 29.99 -1.13
N GLU A 419 10.68 28.97 -1.52
CA GLU A 419 11.61 29.07 -2.65
C GLU A 419 10.93 29.01 -4.03
N ILE A 420 9.71 28.46 -4.15
CA ILE A 420 8.98 28.35 -5.43
C ILE A 420 7.99 29.48 -5.70
N VAL A 421 7.65 30.29 -4.69
CA VAL A 421 6.72 31.42 -4.82
C VAL A 421 7.39 32.69 -5.39
N ASP A 422 6.59 33.55 -6.00
CA ASP A 422 6.99 34.88 -6.50
C ASP A 422 5.74 35.75 -6.72
N VAL A 423 5.54 36.75 -5.86
CA VAL A 423 4.36 37.63 -5.86
C VAL A 423 4.33 38.62 -7.04
N HIS A 424 5.47 38.87 -7.71
CA HIS A 424 5.53 39.78 -8.86
C HIS A 424 4.85 39.21 -10.12
N ARG A 425 4.51 37.92 -10.09
CA ARG A 425 3.85 37.21 -11.18
C ARG A 425 2.42 36.91 -10.76
N ALA A 426 1.45 37.16 -11.63
CA ALA A 426 0.05 36.81 -11.37
C ALA A 426 -0.12 35.34 -10.93
N SER A 427 0.69 34.42 -11.48
CA SER A 427 0.72 33.00 -11.10
C SER A 427 1.29 32.70 -9.70
N GLN A 428 1.65 33.73 -8.92
CA GLN A 428 2.22 33.72 -7.55
C GLN A 428 3.41 32.76 -7.33
N THR A 429 4.02 32.27 -8.41
CA THR A 429 5.03 31.22 -8.42
C THR A 429 6.02 31.42 -9.55
N LYS A 430 7.23 30.91 -9.37
CA LYS A 430 8.32 30.95 -10.35
C LYS A 430 8.01 30.11 -11.59
N PRO A 431 8.65 30.38 -12.75
CA PRO A 431 8.53 29.54 -13.95
C PRO A 431 8.81 28.05 -13.68
N ARG A 432 8.14 27.15 -14.41
CA ARG A 432 8.20 25.68 -14.20
C ARG A 432 9.62 25.14 -14.02
N ALA A 433 10.55 25.53 -14.90
CA ALA A 433 11.94 25.05 -14.84
C ALA A 433 12.65 25.44 -13.53
N GLN A 434 12.45 26.67 -13.05
CA GLN A 434 13.00 27.13 -11.77
C GLN A 434 12.38 26.39 -10.58
N ARG A 435 11.06 26.17 -10.60
CA ARG A 435 10.38 25.35 -9.58
C ARG A 435 10.92 23.92 -9.54
N MET A 436 11.09 23.28 -10.70
CA MET A 436 11.68 21.95 -10.78
C MET A 436 13.12 21.91 -10.25
N ARG A 437 13.92 22.94 -10.51
CA ARG A 437 15.28 23.05 -9.93
C ARG A 437 15.26 23.16 -8.41
N VAL A 438 14.36 23.97 -7.85
CA VAL A 438 14.14 24.07 -6.39
C VAL A 438 13.70 22.72 -5.80
N PHE A 439 12.69 22.07 -6.38
CA PHE A 439 12.21 20.77 -5.92
C PHE A 439 13.31 19.71 -5.94
N LYS A 440 14.10 19.63 -7.01
CA LYS A 440 15.26 18.73 -7.09
C LYS A 440 16.30 19.06 -6.01
N LYS A 441 16.66 20.34 -5.82
CA LYS A 441 17.65 20.77 -4.82
C LYS A 441 17.22 20.49 -3.37
N ARG A 442 15.93 20.67 -3.05
CA ARG A 442 15.41 20.57 -1.68
C ARG A 442 14.94 19.16 -1.28
N LEU A 443 14.51 18.34 -2.23
CA LEU A 443 13.90 17.04 -1.95
C LEU A 443 14.76 15.84 -2.34
N LEU A 444 15.69 15.98 -3.30
CA LEU A 444 16.65 14.92 -3.65
C LEU A 444 17.94 15.06 -2.83
N THR A 445 18.82 14.06 -2.89
CA THR A 445 20.08 14.09 -2.11
C THR A 445 21.13 15.05 -2.69
N GLY A 446 21.05 15.39 -3.98
CA GLY A 446 22.09 16.15 -4.70
C GLY A 446 23.20 15.26 -5.29
N LEU A 447 23.02 13.93 -5.21
CA LEU A 447 23.87 12.88 -5.79
C LEU A 447 23.22 12.22 -7.01
N GLU A 448 21.98 12.56 -7.33
CA GLU A 448 21.26 12.08 -8.51
C GLU A 448 21.85 12.72 -9.78
N PRO A 449 21.91 12.00 -10.92
CA PRO A 449 22.46 12.55 -12.18
C PRO A 449 21.65 13.76 -12.71
N ILE A 450 20.42 13.93 -12.24
CA ILE A 450 19.53 15.05 -12.59
C ILE A 450 19.70 16.29 -11.68
N ALA A 451 20.59 16.26 -10.69
CA ALA A 451 20.84 17.35 -9.76
C ALA A 451 21.82 18.37 -10.37
N GLU A 452 21.31 19.53 -10.79
CA GLU A 452 22.11 20.60 -11.39
C GLU A 452 23.09 21.21 -10.37
N LYS A 453 24.40 21.07 -10.63
CA LYS A 453 25.44 21.84 -9.94
C LYS A 453 25.29 23.33 -10.27
N THR A 454 25.39 24.18 -9.25
CA THR A 454 25.17 25.63 -9.35
C THR A 454 26.44 26.39 -9.77
N LEU A 455 27.62 25.85 -9.47
CA LEU A 455 28.91 26.50 -9.71
C LEU A 455 29.21 26.87 -11.17
N SER A 456 28.74 26.08 -12.13
CA SER A 456 28.96 26.33 -13.56
C SER A 456 28.31 27.62 -14.06
N LEU A 457 27.31 28.16 -13.33
CA LEU A 457 26.55 29.35 -13.70
C LEU A 457 27.06 30.63 -13.01
N ASN A 458 27.89 30.49 -11.97
CA ASN A 458 28.37 31.63 -11.19
C ASN A 458 29.72 32.14 -11.72
N GLU A 459 29.91 33.45 -11.76
CA GLU A 459 31.21 34.07 -12.02
C GLU A 459 32.17 33.88 -10.81
N PRO A 460 33.50 33.94 -10.98
CA PRO A 460 34.43 34.00 -9.86
C PRO A 460 34.16 35.25 -9.01
N THR A 461 34.08 35.07 -7.69
CA THR A 461 33.78 36.14 -6.74
C THR A 461 34.90 36.40 -5.73
N ILE A 462 35.85 35.47 -5.60
CA ILE A 462 36.88 35.48 -4.56
C ILE A 462 38.27 35.54 -5.20
N LEU A 463 39.09 36.53 -4.83
CA LEU A 463 40.52 36.58 -5.11
C LEU A 463 41.29 35.96 -3.95
N LEU A 464 41.89 34.79 -4.15
CA LEU A 464 42.74 34.14 -3.15
C LEU A 464 44.21 34.50 -3.41
N THR A 465 44.90 35.04 -2.40
CA THR A 465 46.31 35.42 -2.47
C THR A 465 47.13 34.53 -1.52
N LEU A 466 48.13 33.84 -2.07
CA LEU A 466 48.94 32.82 -1.40
C LEU A 466 50.43 33.09 -1.55
N ASP A 467 51.21 32.59 -0.60
CA ASP A 467 52.67 32.45 -0.70
C ASP A 467 53.11 31.01 -0.43
N ASP A 468 54.42 30.74 -0.54
CA ASP A 468 55.00 29.40 -0.33
C ASP A 468 54.89 28.90 1.12
N SER A 469 54.58 29.78 2.08
CA SER A 469 54.45 29.45 3.51
C SER A 469 53.02 29.14 3.94
N SER A 470 52.04 29.70 3.22
CA SER A 470 50.60 29.61 3.49
C SER A 470 49.88 28.58 2.62
N SER A 471 50.57 28.01 1.63
CA SER A 471 50.02 27.03 0.69
C SER A 471 50.75 25.69 0.71
N THR A 472 50.08 24.63 0.26
CA THR A 472 50.69 23.31 0.08
C THR A 472 50.03 22.60 -1.10
N VAL A 473 50.78 22.38 -2.17
CA VAL A 473 50.28 21.65 -3.35
C VAL A 473 50.31 20.16 -3.05
N VAL A 474 49.15 19.51 -3.12
CA VAL A 474 49.01 18.06 -2.98
C VAL A 474 49.46 17.41 -4.30
N PRO A 475 50.37 16.42 -4.29
CA PRO A 475 50.80 15.76 -5.52
C PRO A 475 49.65 15.09 -6.27
N THR A 476 49.72 15.07 -7.61
CA THR A 476 48.72 14.41 -8.45
C THR A 476 48.57 12.93 -8.09
N GLY A 477 47.33 12.48 -7.88
CA GLY A 477 47.03 11.11 -7.45
C GLY A 477 47.21 10.82 -5.96
N VAL A 478 47.61 11.81 -5.14
CA VAL A 478 47.66 11.69 -3.67
C VAL A 478 46.40 12.30 -3.05
N ARG A 479 45.81 11.61 -2.06
CA ARG A 479 44.69 12.12 -1.27
C ARG A 479 45.12 13.10 -0.18
N LEU A 480 44.37 14.17 -0.01
CA LEU A 480 44.42 14.99 1.21
C LEU A 480 43.65 14.27 2.32
N ALA A 481 44.28 14.06 3.47
CA ALA A 481 43.65 13.48 4.65
C ALA A 481 44.11 14.20 5.91
N LEU A 482 43.26 15.08 6.43
CA LEU A 482 43.44 15.80 7.70
C LEU A 482 42.60 15.10 8.77
N SER A 483 43.21 14.75 9.90
CA SER A 483 42.53 14.11 11.05
C SER A 483 42.15 15.08 12.17
N GLN A 484 42.63 16.33 12.08
CA GLN A 484 42.36 17.45 12.98
C GLN A 484 42.45 18.75 12.17
N LEU A 485 41.62 19.74 12.52
CA LEU A 485 41.68 21.10 11.96
C LEU A 485 42.45 22.03 12.89
N GLY A 486 43.10 23.07 12.34
CA GLY A 486 43.89 24.03 13.10
C GLY A 486 45.14 23.42 13.74
N SER A 487 45.73 22.42 13.08
CA SER A 487 46.99 21.77 13.51
C SER A 487 48.18 22.74 13.51
N GLU A 488 48.08 23.82 12.73
CA GLU A 488 49.01 24.94 12.73
C GLU A 488 48.29 26.19 13.25
N ALA A 489 49.00 27.08 13.94
CA ALA A 489 48.45 28.33 14.50
C ALA A 489 48.09 29.40 13.44
N ALA A 490 47.95 28.99 12.19
CA ALA A 490 47.90 29.81 10.99
C ALA A 490 46.92 29.20 9.98
N PRO A 491 46.04 30.00 9.35
CA PRO A 491 45.25 29.51 8.22
C PRO A 491 46.16 29.01 7.08
N ARG A 492 45.80 27.88 6.48
CA ARG A 492 46.60 27.21 5.45
C ARG A 492 45.73 26.67 4.31
N ALA A 493 46.21 26.84 3.08
CA ALA A 493 45.52 26.38 1.87
C ALA A 493 46.18 25.13 1.28
N TYR A 494 45.42 24.04 1.16
CA TYR A 494 45.84 22.82 0.46
C TYR A 494 45.30 22.87 -0.98
N LEU A 495 46.19 22.89 -1.96
CA LEU A 495 45.84 22.98 -3.38
C LEU A 495 45.91 21.60 -4.03
N LEU A 496 44.76 21.05 -4.42
CA LEU A 496 44.69 19.81 -5.20
C LEU A 496 44.62 20.17 -6.70
N PRO A 497 45.62 19.80 -7.52
CA PRO A 497 45.62 20.11 -8.95
C PRO A 497 44.52 19.31 -9.67
N VAL A 498 43.74 20.01 -10.51
CA VAL A 498 42.72 19.39 -11.36
C VAL A 498 43.42 18.61 -12.49
N PRO A 499 43.08 17.34 -12.72
CA PRO A 499 43.66 16.55 -13.81
C PRO A 499 43.42 17.20 -15.19
N PRO A 500 44.41 17.19 -16.10
CA PRO A 500 44.26 17.78 -17.42
C PRO A 500 43.27 17.01 -18.30
N HIS A 501 42.63 17.73 -19.23
CA HIS A 501 41.70 17.18 -20.22
C HIS A 501 42.36 16.09 -21.08
N GLY A 502 41.63 14.99 -21.30
CA GLY A 502 42.12 13.85 -22.07
C GLY A 502 42.85 12.78 -21.26
N SER A 503 42.64 12.68 -19.95
CA SER A 503 43.04 11.49 -19.19
C SER A 503 42.37 10.22 -19.75
N PRO A 504 43.05 9.05 -19.73
CA PRO A 504 42.55 7.84 -20.38
C PRO A 504 41.27 7.26 -19.73
N GLU A 505 41.04 7.56 -18.45
CA GLU A 505 39.77 7.32 -17.76
C GLU A 505 39.20 8.65 -17.24
N PRO A 506 37.85 8.78 -17.16
CA PRO A 506 37.23 9.92 -16.50
C PRO A 506 37.49 9.85 -14.99
N LYS A 507 37.82 11.01 -14.40
CA LYS A 507 38.13 11.16 -12.97
C LYS A 507 37.00 11.87 -12.23
N ARG A 508 36.83 11.55 -10.95
CA ARG A 508 35.87 12.20 -10.04
C ARG A 508 36.60 12.76 -8.82
N PHE A 509 36.39 14.04 -8.56
CA PHE A 509 36.74 14.67 -7.29
C PHE A 509 35.69 14.35 -6.25
N THR A 510 36.13 13.95 -5.05
CA THR A 510 35.27 13.81 -3.87
C THR A 510 35.93 14.48 -2.67
N LEU A 511 35.12 15.08 -1.80
CA LEU A 511 35.54 15.61 -0.51
C LEU A 511 34.47 15.30 0.55
N LEU A 512 34.89 14.79 1.71
CA LEU A 512 34.03 14.57 2.88
C LEU A 512 34.66 15.20 4.12
N THR A 513 33.84 15.86 4.93
CA THR A 513 34.23 16.49 6.19
C THR A 513 33.05 16.56 7.17
N ASP A 514 33.34 16.57 8.47
CA ASP A 514 32.38 16.86 9.53
C ASP A 514 32.23 18.37 9.82
N ALA A 515 33.15 19.20 9.32
CA ALA A 515 32.98 20.65 9.31
C ALA A 515 31.86 21.07 8.34
N GLN A 516 31.11 22.11 8.69
CA GLN A 516 30.01 22.61 7.87
C GLN A 516 30.51 23.59 6.80
N LEU A 517 30.30 23.25 5.52
CA LEU A 517 30.66 24.11 4.38
C LEU A 517 29.56 25.13 4.06
N HIS A 518 29.45 26.18 4.88
CA HIS A 518 28.54 27.30 4.64
C HIS A 518 29.20 28.39 3.78
N ALA A 519 28.37 29.23 3.13
CA ALA A 519 28.82 30.49 2.55
C ALA A 519 29.43 31.40 3.64
N ALA A 520 30.28 32.35 3.22
CA ALA A 520 31.18 33.13 4.07
C ALA A 520 30.46 34.01 5.14
N ILE A 521 30.11 33.40 6.27
CA ILE A 521 29.80 34.07 7.53
C ILE A 521 31.03 33.97 8.43
N ASP A 522 31.36 35.04 9.14
CA ASP A 522 32.54 35.11 10.02
C ASP A 522 32.48 34.05 11.13
N GLY A 523 33.25 32.97 10.94
CA GLY A 523 33.27 31.81 11.84
C GLY A 523 33.52 30.47 11.14
N ASN A 524 33.42 30.39 9.81
CA ASN A 524 33.65 29.14 9.07
C ASN A 524 35.10 28.66 9.20
N GLN A 525 35.26 27.43 9.72
CA GLN A 525 36.56 26.81 10.03
C GLN A 525 37.24 26.23 8.79
N LEU A 526 36.46 25.86 7.77
CA LEU A 526 36.92 25.23 6.54
C LEU A 526 36.16 25.86 5.35
N GLN A 527 36.88 26.16 4.27
CA GLN A 527 36.29 26.65 3.02
C GLN A 527 36.88 25.89 1.83
N VAL A 528 36.05 25.57 0.84
CA VAL A 528 36.47 24.84 -0.37
C VAL A 528 36.20 25.72 -1.58
N LEU A 529 37.27 26.08 -2.30
CA LEU A 529 37.22 26.97 -3.45
C LEU A 529 37.68 26.26 -4.72
N LEU A 530 37.02 26.54 -5.84
CA LEU A 530 37.46 26.14 -7.17
C LEU A 530 38.20 27.31 -7.81
N CYS A 531 39.47 27.13 -8.17
CA CYS A 531 40.39 28.24 -8.46
C CYS A 531 41.15 28.06 -9.78
N SER A 532 41.38 29.18 -10.49
CA SER A 532 42.27 29.31 -11.65
C SER A 532 43.25 30.47 -11.44
N VAL A 533 44.40 30.47 -12.12
CA VAL A 533 45.37 31.58 -12.02
C VAL A 533 44.75 32.90 -12.48
N ALA A 534 44.80 33.92 -11.63
CA ALA A 534 44.21 35.23 -11.91
C ALA A 534 45.06 36.02 -12.92
N GLY A 535 44.39 36.84 -13.74
CA GLY A 535 45.05 37.82 -14.59
C GLY A 535 45.64 38.97 -13.77
N VAL A 536 46.61 39.68 -14.35
CA VAL A 536 47.43 40.71 -13.66
C VAL A 536 46.58 41.82 -13.00
N ASN A 537 45.38 42.11 -13.52
CA ASN A 537 44.46 43.16 -13.06
C ASN A 537 43.07 42.65 -12.61
N SER A 538 42.92 41.39 -12.16
CA SER A 538 41.63 40.86 -11.70
C SER A 538 41.20 41.46 -10.35
N ILE A 539 40.25 42.41 -10.37
CA ILE A 539 39.55 42.90 -9.17
C ILE A 539 38.28 42.07 -8.99
N LEU A 540 38.12 41.41 -7.84
CA LEU A 540 36.96 40.57 -7.52
C LEU A 540 36.25 41.08 -6.25
N PRO A 541 34.93 40.81 -6.08
CA PRO A 541 34.12 41.32 -4.96
C PRO A 541 34.66 41.02 -3.56
N SER A 542 35.29 39.85 -3.37
CA SER A 542 35.87 39.42 -2.10
C SER A 542 37.34 39.05 -2.28
N ALA A 543 38.18 39.35 -1.30
CA ALA A 543 39.59 38.96 -1.30
C ALA A 543 39.95 38.21 -0.02
N ILE A 544 40.66 37.09 -0.17
CA ILE A 544 41.23 36.30 0.93
C ILE A 544 42.74 36.34 0.75
N ASP A 545 43.44 37.08 1.61
CA ASP A 545 44.90 37.11 1.64
C ASP A 545 45.42 36.26 2.80
N LEU A 546 46.19 35.23 2.48
CA LEU A 546 46.84 34.36 3.47
C LEU A 546 48.36 34.58 3.52
N SER A 547 48.89 35.49 2.70
CA SER A 547 50.34 35.74 2.59
C SER A 547 50.91 36.47 3.82
N ARG A 548 52.18 36.21 4.14
CA ARG A 548 52.83 36.58 5.41
C ARG A 548 54.18 37.29 5.26
N ASN A 549 54.39 37.91 4.10
CA ASN A 549 55.58 38.62 3.61
C ASN A 549 56.68 37.73 2.98
N GLY A 550 57.18 38.15 1.81
CA GLY A 550 58.56 37.85 1.38
C GLY A 550 58.73 37.37 -0.06
N THR A 551 57.83 36.54 -0.57
CA THR A 551 57.91 35.98 -1.93
C THR A 551 56.82 36.53 -2.86
N THR A 552 56.93 36.26 -4.16
CA THR A 552 55.97 36.71 -5.17
C THR A 552 54.60 36.05 -4.94
N PRO A 553 53.55 36.81 -4.58
CA PRO A 553 52.27 36.21 -4.20
C PRO A 553 51.55 35.61 -5.40
N THR A 554 51.13 34.35 -5.28
CA THR A 554 50.29 33.69 -6.29
C THR A 554 48.84 34.14 -6.08
N LYS A 555 48.27 34.76 -7.10
CA LYS A 555 46.87 35.21 -7.12
C LYS A 555 46.01 34.24 -7.92
N LEU A 556 44.94 33.75 -7.29
CA LEU A 556 43.98 32.82 -7.89
C LEU A 556 42.58 33.46 -7.88
N ALA A 557 41.89 33.38 -9.02
CA ALA A 557 40.49 33.73 -9.14
C ALA A 557 39.64 32.48 -8.82
N CYS A 558 38.73 32.60 -7.86
CA CYS A 558 38.07 31.47 -7.23
C CYS A 558 36.55 31.63 -7.12
N LYS A 559 35.86 30.48 -7.15
CA LYS A 559 34.44 30.32 -6.83
C LYS A 559 34.28 29.51 -5.54
N ASP A 560 33.29 29.85 -4.71
CA ASP A 560 32.99 29.10 -3.48
C ASP A 560 32.12 27.88 -3.78
N ALA A 561 32.57 26.68 -3.37
CA ALA A 561 31.85 25.43 -3.59
C ALA A 561 30.70 25.17 -2.60
N ALA A 562 30.53 26.01 -1.57
CA ALA A 562 29.53 25.82 -0.52
C ALA A 562 28.09 25.64 -1.05
N SER A 563 27.72 26.27 -2.18
CA SER A 563 26.36 26.21 -2.75
C SER A 563 25.95 24.85 -3.32
N ASP A 564 26.94 23.98 -3.58
CA ASP A 564 26.81 22.64 -4.15
C ASP A 564 27.06 21.51 -3.13
N THR A 565 27.22 21.88 -1.86
CA THR A 565 27.40 20.94 -0.73
C THR A 565 26.21 19.99 -0.60
N VAL A 566 26.49 18.69 -0.64
CA VAL A 566 25.55 17.62 -0.31
C VAL A 566 25.65 17.34 1.19
N LEU A 567 24.50 17.25 1.87
CA LEU A 567 24.44 16.85 3.27
C LEU A 567 24.29 15.33 3.36
N LEU A 568 25.20 14.68 4.06
CA LEU A 568 25.12 13.25 4.40
C LEU A 568 24.88 13.07 5.91
N PRO A 569 24.13 12.05 6.36
CA PRO A 569 23.99 11.79 7.78
C PRO A 569 25.34 11.37 8.37
N ALA A 570 25.70 11.96 9.52
CA ALA A 570 26.97 11.67 10.16
C ALA A 570 27.02 10.21 10.63
N SER A 571 28.08 9.52 10.22
CA SER A 571 28.30 8.11 10.54
C SER A 571 29.47 7.96 11.49
N ARG A 572 29.16 7.74 12.76
CA ARG A 572 30.14 7.55 13.85
C ARG A 572 29.80 6.29 14.62
N THR A 573 30.76 5.77 15.39
CA THR A 573 30.59 4.52 16.15
C THR A 573 29.56 4.60 17.28
N ASP A 574 29.19 5.81 17.71
CA ASP A 574 28.17 6.12 18.73
C ASP A 574 26.76 6.35 18.15
N ILE A 575 26.62 6.37 16.82
CA ILE A 575 25.36 6.67 16.14
C ILE A 575 24.80 5.37 15.54
N GLU A 576 23.51 5.08 15.79
CA GLU A 576 22.80 3.90 15.26
C GLU A 576 21.81 4.23 14.14
N ALA A 577 21.28 5.46 14.11
CA ALA A 577 20.29 5.92 13.14
C ALA A 577 20.72 7.24 12.49
N PRO A 578 20.35 7.53 11.23
CA PRO A 578 20.75 8.75 10.53
C PRO A 578 20.05 10.03 11.05
N PHE A 579 19.22 9.92 12.09
CA PHE A 579 18.44 10.98 12.72
C PHE A 579 18.51 10.87 14.24
N TYR A 580 18.11 11.94 14.94
CA TYR A 580 17.99 12.00 16.39
C TYR A 580 16.53 12.23 16.82
N LEU A 581 16.16 11.69 17.98
CA LEU A 581 14.83 11.77 18.55
C LEU A 581 14.68 12.94 19.54
N ASP A 582 13.45 13.19 20.00
CA ASP A 582 13.17 14.19 21.02
C ASP A 582 13.91 13.85 22.34
N GLY A 583 14.62 14.83 22.89
CA GLY A 583 15.48 14.65 24.07
C GLY A 583 16.90 14.15 23.79
N GLN A 584 17.22 13.74 22.56
CA GLN A 584 18.59 13.39 22.14
C GLN A 584 19.35 14.63 21.64
N PRO A 585 20.70 14.67 21.75
CA PRO A 585 21.50 15.74 21.19
C PRO A 585 21.36 15.77 19.66
N ARG A 586 21.34 16.98 19.09
CA ARG A 586 21.35 17.18 17.64
C ARG A 586 22.60 16.55 17.02
N ILE A 587 22.39 15.75 15.98
CA ILE A 587 23.46 15.22 15.13
C ILE A 587 23.66 16.21 13.98
N ASP A 588 24.83 16.82 13.88
CA ASP A 588 25.20 17.63 12.73
C ASP A 588 25.71 16.75 11.57
N PRO A 589 25.31 17.04 10.32
CA PRO A 589 25.57 16.17 9.18
C PRO A 589 26.99 16.35 8.63
N PHE A 590 27.49 15.36 7.89
CA PHE A 590 28.72 15.54 7.11
C PHE A 590 28.46 16.39 5.86
N SER A 591 29.41 17.26 5.52
CA SER A 591 29.43 17.99 4.25
C SER A 591 30.19 17.17 3.21
N TYR A 592 29.56 16.93 2.07
CA TYR A 592 30.13 16.18 0.96
C TYR A 592 30.10 17.00 -0.34
N LEU A 593 31.20 16.97 -1.10
CA LEU A 593 31.29 17.56 -2.43
C LEU A 593 31.71 16.49 -3.44
N GLN A 594 31.10 16.53 -4.61
CA GLN A 594 31.37 15.61 -5.72
C GLN A 594 31.26 16.34 -7.05
N TYR A 595 32.33 16.25 -7.85
CA TYR A 595 32.38 16.74 -9.22
C TYR A 595 33.10 15.73 -10.11
N ASP A 596 32.51 15.36 -11.23
CA ASP A 596 33.24 14.70 -12.31
C ASP A 596 34.17 15.73 -13.00
N ALA A 597 35.33 15.29 -13.50
CA ALA A 597 36.39 16.18 -13.97
C ALA A 597 35.96 17.15 -15.10
N GLU A 598 34.96 16.76 -15.90
CA GLU A 598 34.34 17.61 -16.92
C GLU A 598 33.76 18.90 -16.34
N HIS A 599 33.16 18.86 -15.14
CA HIS A 599 32.60 20.03 -14.46
C HIS A 599 33.67 20.93 -13.83
N LEU A 600 34.91 20.44 -13.70
CA LEU A 600 36.04 21.19 -13.17
C LEU A 600 36.94 21.77 -14.28
N SER A 601 36.54 21.64 -15.55
CA SER A 601 37.33 21.96 -16.74
C SER A 601 38.04 23.31 -16.73
N ASP A 602 37.38 24.30 -16.16
CA ASP A 602 37.74 25.72 -16.22
C ASP A 602 38.63 26.14 -15.03
N HIS A 603 38.92 25.21 -14.12
CA HIS A 603 39.66 25.44 -12.89
C HIS A 603 40.94 24.60 -12.88
N GLN A 604 42.00 25.15 -12.30
CA GLN A 604 43.32 24.49 -12.23
C GLN A 604 43.56 23.82 -10.89
N PHE A 605 42.93 24.32 -9.82
CA PHE A 605 43.09 23.83 -8.46
C PHE A 605 41.74 23.78 -7.72
N VAL A 606 41.57 22.75 -6.89
CA VAL A 606 40.62 22.77 -5.78
C VAL A 606 41.39 23.16 -4.52
N ALA A 607 41.09 24.34 -3.97
CA ALA A 607 41.74 24.87 -2.78
C ALA A 607 40.88 24.57 -1.53
N VAL A 608 41.44 23.78 -0.62
CA VAL A 608 40.84 23.48 0.69
C VAL A 608 41.55 24.34 1.74
N ILE A 609 40.86 25.33 2.29
CA ILE A 609 41.43 26.30 3.24
C ILE A 609 41.00 25.96 4.66
N ASP A 610 41.94 25.51 5.48
CA ASP A 610 41.78 25.43 6.93
C ASP A 610 41.99 26.82 7.51
N ARG A 611 40.94 27.38 8.14
CA ARG A 611 40.97 28.70 8.80
C ARG A 611 40.97 28.58 10.33
N ALA A 612 40.98 27.37 10.88
CA ALA A 612 40.98 27.18 12.32
C ALA A 612 42.30 27.63 12.96
N THR A 613 42.22 28.53 13.93
CA THR A 613 43.37 29.07 14.67
C THR A 613 43.76 28.26 15.91
N SER A 614 43.05 27.15 16.16
CA SER A 614 43.24 26.28 17.31
C SER A 614 42.95 24.84 16.91
N THR A 615 43.72 23.89 17.45
CA THR A 615 43.55 22.45 17.23
C THR A 615 42.16 22.00 17.66
N ARG A 616 41.37 21.47 16.73
CA ARG A 616 40.01 20.95 16.97
C ARG A 616 39.84 19.56 16.37
N HIS A 617 38.96 18.79 16.99
CA HIS A 617 38.43 17.58 16.37
C HIS A 617 37.61 17.97 15.13
N GLY A 618 38.02 17.42 14.00
CA GLY A 618 37.40 17.59 12.69
C GLY A 618 38.27 16.89 11.66
N PHE A 619 37.67 16.33 10.60
CA PHE A 619 38.41 15.64 9.55
C PHE A 619 38.07 16.21 8.17
N VAL A 620 39.04 16.11 7.26
CA VAL A 620 38.84 16.40 5.83
C VAL A 620 39.53 15.33 5.03
N VAL A 621 38.78 14.63 4.18
CA VAL A 621 39.34 13.74 3.17
C VAL A 621 38.94 14.27 1.81
N ALA A 622 39.91 14.51 0.91
CA ALA A 622 39.66 14.96 -0.44
C ALA A 622 40.59 14.28 -1.44
N GLU A 623 40.06 13.77 -2.56
CA GLU A 623 40.85 13.09 -3.58
C GLU A 623 40.21 13.10 -4.97
N PHE A 624 41.05 12.84 -5.97
CA PHE A 624 40.61 12.48 -7.32
C PHE A 624 40.73 10.96 -7.49
N SER A 625 39.65 10.32 -7.94
CA SER A 625 39.56 8.87 -8.16
C SER A 625 39.23 8.57 -9.63
N ASP A 626 39.72 7.43 -10.14
CA ASP A 626 39.46 6.96 -11.50
C ASP A 626 38.12 6.21 -11.58
N HIS A 627 37.42 6.28 -12.71
CA HIS A 627 36.09 5.67 -12.89
C HIS A 627 36.04 4.18 -12.54
N SER A 628 37.04 3.41 -12.98
CA SER A 628 37.19 1.99 -12.63
C SER A 628 37.35 1.72 -11.12
N SER A 629 37.83 2.71 -10.35
CA SER A 629 38.05 2.60 -8.90
C SER A 629 36.84 2.99 -8.05
N PHE A 630 35.98 3.91 -8.53
CA PHE A 630 34.80 4.36 -7.79
C PHE A 630 33.50 3.73 -8.26
N GLN A 631 33.34 3.34 -9.54
CA GLN A 631 32.10 2.78 -10.06
C GLN A 631 32.26 1.30 -10.42
N LYS A 632 31.55 0.43 -9.68
CA LYS A 632 31.59 -1.02 -9.86
C LYS A 632 30.22 -1.56 -10.30
N LYS A 633 30.17 -2.28 -11.42
CA LYS A 633 28.96 -2.97 -11.89
C LYS A 633 29.09 -4.48 -11.65
N GLU A 634 28.10 -5.06 -10.98
CA GLU A 634 28.10 -6.46 -10.57
C GLU A 634 27.00 -7.23 -11.31
N ASP A 635 27.35 -7.73 -12.49
CA ASP A 635 26.44 -8.48 -13.37
C ASP A 635 26.30 -9.95 -12.91
N ILE A 636 25.60 -10.14 -11.79
CA ILE A 636 25.25 -11.46 -11.24
C ILE A 636 23.86 -11.91 -11.69
N GLY A 637 23.73 -13.16 -12.13
CA GLY A 637 22.42 -13.77 -12.41
C GLY A 637 21.63 -14.05 -11.13
N LEU A 638 20.33 -13.71 -11.09
CA LEU A 638 19.55 -13.76 -9.83
C LEU A 638 19.50 -15.16 -9.21
N ALA A 639 19.51 -16.22 -10.02
CA ALA A 639 19.53 -17.59 -9.50
C ALA A 639 20.78 -17.88 -8.63
N ARG A 640 21.94 -17.27 -8.95
CA ARG A 640 23.15 -17.34 -8.13
C ARG A 640 23.03 -16.50 -6.86
N LEU A 641 22.47 -15.30 -6.96
CA LEU A 641 22.21 -14.42 -5.82
C LEU A 641 21.25 -15.07 -4.80
N LEU A 642 20.18 -15.70 -5.29
CA LEU A 642 19.17 -16.41 -4.47
C LEU A 642 19.70 -17.67 -3.77
N THR A 643 20.79 -18.26 -4.28
CA THR A 643 21.33 -19.53 -3.75
C THR A 643 22.59 -19.37 -2.90
N PHE A 644 23.47 -18.42 -3.25
CA PHE A 644 24.76 -18.22 -2.59
C PHE A 644 24.97 -16.80 -2.05
N GLY A 645 24.05 -15.87 -2.30
CA GLY A 645 24.26 -14.45 -2.05
C GLY A 645 25.26 -13.81 -3.02
N LEU A 646 25.71 -12.62 -2.67
CA LEU A 646 26.75 -11.86 -3.35
C LEU A 646 27.77 -11.42 -2.30
N SER A 647 29.06 -11.63 -2.55
CA SER A 647 30.14 -11.17 -1.67
C SER A 647 31.03 -10.21 -2.45
N LEU A 648 31.24 -9.02 -1.89
CA LEU A 648 31.94 -7.91 -2.52
C LEU A 648 33.12 -7.50 -1.66
N ARG A 649 34.33 -7.87 -2.09
CA ARG A 649 35.57 -7.45 -1.45
C ARG A 649 36.08 -6.15 -2.08
N LEU A 650 36.07 -5.07 -1.29
CA LEU A 650 36.68 -3.79 -1.63
C LEU A 650 38.12 -3.76 -1.11
N PRO A 651 39.08 -3.23 -1.88
CA PRO A 651 40.50 -3.30 -1.53
C PRO A 651 40.88 -2.29 -0.43
N ALA A 652 42.12 -2.38 0.05
CA ALA A 652 42.65 -1.56 1.14
C ALA A 652 42.98 -0.10 0.74
N ASP A 653 43.15 0.13 -0.56
CA ASP A 653 43.49 1.41 -1.20
C ASP A 653 42.29 2.08 -1.89
N ARG A 654 41.09 1.50 -1.75
CA ARG A 654 39.81 2.02 -2.27
C ARG A 654 39.62 3.53 -2.04
N PRO A 655 38.85 4.21 -2.92
CA PRO A 655 38.50 5.60 -2.71
C PRO A 655 37.50 5.79 -1.56
N LEU A 656 37.39 7.04 -1.12
CA LEU A 656 36.51 7.55 -0.07
C LEU A 656 35.04 7.18 -0.29
N ALA A 657 34.58 7.26 -1.54
CA ALA A 657 33.21 6.99 -1.97
C ALA A 657 33.22 6.03 -3.18
N MET A 658 32.38 5.00 -3.14
CA MET A 658 32.21 4.03 -4.23
C MET A 658 30.74 3.78 -4.53
N ASP A 659 30.37 3.73 -5.81
CA ASP A 659 29.05 3.37 -6.30
C ASP A 659 29.08 1.91 -6.80
N VAL A 660 28.38 1.00 -6.10
CA VAL A 660 28.20 -0.39 -6.54
C VAL A 660 26.79 -0.57 -7.12
N HIS A 661 26.70 -0.86 -8.41
CA HIS A 661 25.43 -1.06 -9.11
C HIS A 661 25.16 -2.54 -9.40
N ILE A 662 23.96 -3.01 -9.07
CA ILE A 662 23.54 -4.41 -9.20
C ILE A 662 22.23 -4.46 -10.03
N PRO A 663 22.30 -4.49 -11.37
CA PRO A 663 21.13 -4.34 -12.25
C PRO A 663 20.04 -5.40 -12.07
N VAL A 664 20.40 -6.58 -11.53
CA VAL A 664 19.45 -7.68 -11.35
C VAL A 664 18.47 -7.43 -10.20
N LEU A 665 18.80 -6.51 -9.28
CA LEU A 665 17.99 -6.17 -8.12
C LEU A 665 16.89 -5.16 -8.48
N LYS A 666 15.78 -5.68 -9.02
CA LYS A 666 14.63 -4.86 -9.48
C LYS A 666 13.35 -5.01 -8.68
N SER A 667 13.10 -6.17 -8.07
CA SER A 667 11.79 -6.48 -7.45
C SER A 667 11.64 -5.89 -6.04
N SER A 668 10.49 -5.25 -5.77
CA SER A 668 10.11 -4.80 -4.41
C SER A 668 9.51 -5.89 -3.51
N LEU A 669 9.37 -7.13 -4.02
CA LEU A 669 8.89 -8.28 -3.26
C LEU A 669 9.99 -9.00 -2.46
N ILE A 670 11.26 -8.78 -2.79
CA ILE A 670 12.40 -9.46 -2.16
C ILE A 670 13.09 -8.49 -1.21
N ALA A 671 13.29 -8.92 0.03
CA ALA A 671 14.13 -8.24 1.01
C ALA A 671 15.49 -8.93 1.11
N TYR A 672 16.52 -8.17 1.47
CA TYR A 672 17.89 -8.64 1.59
C TYR A 672 18.46 -8.27 2.96
N GLU A 673 19.49 -9.00 3.37
CA GLU A 673 20.28 -8.72 4.57
C GLU A 673 21.72 -8.47 4.11
N MET A 674 22.24 -7.28 4.41
CA MET A 674 23.61 -6.88 4.11
C MET A 674 24.46 -6.99 5.38
N VAL A 675 25.61 -7.66 5.28
CA VAL A 675 26.61 -7.79 6.35
C VAL A 675 27.91 -7.16 5.87
N ILE A 676 28.50 -6.30 6.70
CA ILE A 676 29.68 -5.51 6.38
C ILE A 676 30.78 -5.86 7.38
N ASN A 677 31.71 -6.68 6.92
CA ASN A 677 32.84 -7.16 7.70
C ASN A 677 34.03 -6.22 7.51
N ASN A 678 34.24 -5.33 8.47
CA ASN A 678 35.41 -4.45 8.52
C ASN A 678 36.52 -5.12 9.34
N GLN A 679 37.63 -5.49 8.70
CA GLN A 679 38.81 -5.98 9.43
C GLN A 679 39.43 -4.85 10.26
N GLN A 680 39.84 -5.14 11.50
CA GLN A 680 40.31 -4.11 12.44
C GLN A 680 41.46 -3.27 11.85
N CYS A 681 41.25 -1.96 11.76
CA CYS A 681 42.27 -1.01 11.30
C CYS A 681 43.47 -1.03 12.24
N ALA A 682 44.61 -1.55 11.79
CA ALA A 682 45.78 -1.79 12.63
C ALA A 682 46.32 -0.49 13.28
N GLY A 683 45.98 -0.28 14.55
CA GLY A 683 46.54 0.76 15.42
C GLY A 683 46.13 2.21 15.14
N LYS A 684 45.20 2.48 14.22
CA LYS A 684 44.69 3.84 13.93
C LYS A 684 43.20 3.97 14.22
N ARG A 685 42.81 5.07 14.86
CA ARG A 685 41.40 5.46 15.06
C ARG A 685 40.79 5.85 13.70
N LEU A 686 39.64 5.27 13.39
CA LEU A 686 38.82 5.65 12.24
C LEU A 686 38.38 7.12 12.32
N LEU A 687 38.44 7.83 11.20
CA LEU A 687 37.88 9.18 11.04
C LEU A 687 36.35 9.17 11.15
N PHE A 688 35.71 8.21 10.48
CA PHE A 688 34.27 7.99 10.51
C PHE A 688 33.94 6.50 10.31
N ALA A 689 32.74 6.07 10.72
CA ALA A 689 32.27 4.69 10.55
C ALA A 689 31.66 4.50 9.15
N PRO A 690 31.70 3.29 8.55
CA PRO A 690 31.13 3.04 7.22
C PRO A 690 29.68 3.55 7.09
N LEU A 691 29.43 4.34 6.06
CA LEU A 691 28.12 4.90 5.70
C LEU A 691 27.69 4.27 4.37
N ILE A 692 26.47 3.75 4.31
CA ILE A 692 25.92 3.16 3.09
C ILE A 692 24.62 3.86 2.71
N ARG A 693 24.52 4.29 1.45
CA ARG A 693 23.28 4.73 0.81
C ARG A 693 22.77 3.61 -0.10
N GLN A 694 21.67 2.98 0.27
CA GLN A 694 20.85 2.22 -0.67
C GLN A 694 20.06 3.21 -1.54
N TYR A 695 20.08 3.06 -2.87
CA TYR A 695 19.24 3.88 -3.76
C TYR A 695 18.80 3.17 -5.04
N ILE A 696 17.70 3.69 -5.60
CA ILE A 696 17.26 3.43 -6.99
C ILE A 696 17.06 4.78 -7.67
N GLN A 697 17.44 4.90 -8.94
CA GLN A 697 17.30 6.17 -9.68
C GLN A 697 15.83 6.52 -9.95
N ARG A 698 14.95 5.53 -9.97
CA ARG A 698 13.55 5.63 -10.40
C ARG A 698 12.70 4.68 -9.54
N PRO A 699 11.75 5.14 -8.71
CA PRO A 699 11.31 6.52 -8.42
C PRO A 699 12.08 7.25 -7.30
N TYR A 700 13.38 7.56 -7.49
CA TYR A 700 14.23 8.31 -6.56
C TYR A 700 14.07 7.95 -5.07
N GLU A 701 14.16 6.66 -4.73
CA GLU A 701 14.27 6.23 -3.33
C GLU A 701 15.74 6.25 -2.90
N SER A 702 16.01 6.76 -1.69
CA SER A 702 17.31 6.68 -1.04
C SER A 702 17.13 6.41 0.44
N LYS A 703 18.01 5.58 1.02
CA LYS A 703 18.06 5.25 2.44
C LYS A 703 19.50 5.19 2.89
N PHE A 704 19.78 5.80 4.05
CA PHE A 704 21.12 5.87 4.61
C PHE A 704 21.22 5.00 5.86
N PHE A 705 22.27 4.18 5.89
CA PHE A 705 22.65 3.34 7.02
C PHE A 705 23.99 3.86 7.57
N VAL A 706 23.93 4.46 8.75
CA VAL A 706 25.11 4.92 9.51
C VAL A 706 25.67 3.77 10.34
N ASN A 707 26.98 3.80 10.63
CA ASN A 707 27.68 2.77 11.43
C ASN A 707 27.38 1.35 10.91
N ALA A 708 27.34 1.19 9.59
CA ALA A 708 26.71 0.04 8.95
C ALA A 708 27.50 -1.25 9.23
N ARG A 709 26.83 -2.24 9.85
CA ARG A 709 27.37 -3.58 10.17
C ARG A 709 26.48 -4.69 9.65
N THR A 710 25.22 -4.70 10.07
CA THR A 710 24.18 -5.62 9.58
C THR A 710 22.93 -4.80 9.33
N THR A 711 22.44 -4.77 8.08
CA THR A 711 21.34 -3.87 7.68
C THR A 711 20.31 -4.59 6.82
N GLY A 712 19.04 -4.30 7.08
CA GLY A 712 17.91 -4.77 6.29
C GLY A 712 17.71 -3.90 5.04
N ILE A 713 17.84 -4.50 3.87
CA ILE A 713 17.77 -3.82 2.57
C ILE A 713 16.41 -4.12 1.93
N SER A 714 15.62 -3.07 1.69
CA SER A 714 14.37 -3.18 0.92
C SER A 714 13.95 -1.86 0.26
N PHE A 715 13.41 -1.95 -0.95
CA PHE A 715 13.18 -0.82 -1.86
C PHE A 715 11.90 -0.97 -2.69
N HIS A 716 11.44 0.14 -3.27
CA HIS A 716 10.20 0.31 -4.04
C HIS A 716 10.50 0.34 -5.55
N GLY A 717 11.13 -0.73 -6.04
CA GLY A 717 11.39 -0.94 -7.47
C GLY A 717 10.16 -1.46 -8.22
N VAL A 718 10.36 -2.45 -9.09
CA VAL A 718 9.28 -3.09 -9.85
C VAL A 718 8.36 -3.87 -8.90
N ALA A 719 7.15 -3.34 -8.72
CA ALA A 719 6.10 -3.93 -7.89
C ALA A 719 4.99 -4.60 -8.75
N PRO A 720 4.27 -5.59 -8.19
CA PRO A 720 3.10 -6.17 -8.85
C PRO A 720 2.03 -5.12 -9.12
N PHE A 721 1.31 -5.30 -10.23
CA PHE A 721 0.23 -4.42 -10.67
C PHE A 721 0.69 -2.95 -10.86
N MET A 722 1.97 -2.68 -11.10
CA MET A 722 2.40 -1.34 -11.50
C MET A 722 2.45 -1.19 -13.02
N PRO A 723 1.96 -0.08 -13.60
CA PRO A 723 2.20 0.23 -15.01
C PRO A 723 3.69 0.50 -15.26
N PRO A 724 4.23 0.16 -16.46
CA PRO A 724 5.59 0.50 -16.83
C PRO A 724 5.83 2.03 -16.90
N PRO A 725 7.06 2.51 -16.64
CA PRO A 725 7.39 3.92 -16.74
C PRO A 725 7.32 4.44 -18.19
N LEU A 726 7.15 5.76 -18.36
CA LEU A 726 7.10 6.43 -19.66
C LEU A 726 8.39 6.25 -20.47
N THR A 727 9.54 6.18 -19.79
CA THR A 727 10.85 5.90 -20.41
C THR A 727 11.54 4.76 -19.66
N SER A 728 12.05 3.77 -20.40
CA SER A 728 12.83 2.66 -19.85
C SER A 728 14.31 3.02 -19.83
N SER A 729 14.99 2.86 -18.70
CA SER A 729 16.44 3.04 -18.61
C SER A 729 17.17 1.69 -18.73
N VAL A 730 18.47 1.74 -19.04
CA VAL A 730 19.33 0.54 -19.11
C VAL A 730 19.91 0.19 -17.74
N ASP A 731 20.15 1.18 -16.89
CA ASP A 731 20.70 1.03 -15.52
C ASP A 731 19.60 1.10 -14.43
N ASP A 732 18.38 0.68 -14.75
CA ASP A 732 17.35 0.43 -13.75
C ASP A 732 17.81 -0.73 -12.84
N GLY A 733 17.85 -0.53 -11.52
CA GLY A 733 18.28 -1.54 -10.53
C GLY A 733 18.75 -0.92 -9.22
N LEU A 734 19.00 -1.75 -8.21
CA LEU A 734 19.54 -1.31 -6.92
C LEU A 734 21.00 -0.89 -7.04
N ALA A 735 21.36 0.20 -6.38
CA ALA A 735 22.73 0.64 -6.21
C ALA A 735 23.04 0.96 -4.74
N PHE A 736 24.31 0.84 -4.38
CA PHE A 736 24.86 1.17 -3.08
C PHE A 736 25.98 2.21 -3.22
N GLY A 737 25.77 3.40 -2.68
CA GLY A 737 26.85 4.35 -2.41
C GLY A 737 27.51 3.97 -1.08
N VAL A 738 28.80 3.69 -1.09
CA VAL A 738 29.58 3.24 0.08
C VAL A 738 30.63 4.30 0.38
N TRP A 739 30.50 4.98 1.52
CA TRP A 739 31.55 5.85 2.06
C TRP A 739 32.28 5.12 3.19
N SER A 740 33.60 5.09 3.12
CA SER A 740 34.42 4.41 4.12
C SER A 740 35.74 5.14 4.32
N ASP A 741 36.28 5.10 5.54
CA ASP A 741 37.55 5.76 5.86
C ASP A 741 38.70 5.17 5.01
N PRO A 742 39.29 5.96 4.08
CA PRO A 742 40.32 5.48 3.18
C PRO A 742 41.74 5.61 3.79
N THR A 743 41.85 6.01 5.05
CA THR A 743 43.09 5.92 5.85
C THR A 743 43.25 4.54 6.50
N CYS A 744 42.17 3.76 6.61
CA CYS A 744 42.19 2.39 7.11
C CYS A 744 42.57 1.40 6.01
N ARG A 745 43.81 0.87 6.10
CA ARG A 745 44.39 -0.11 5.16
C ARG A 745 43.85 -1.55 5.29
N GLY A 746 42.68 -1.74 5.88
CA GLY A 746 41.98 -3.04 5.88
C GLY A 746 41.10 -3.18 4.64
N PRO A 747 40.91 -4.38 4.06
CA PRO A 747 39.86 -4.61 3.07
C PRO A 747 38.48 -4.50 3.74
N LEU A 748 37.48 -4.07 2.97
CA LEU A 748 36.08 -4.05 3.41
C LEU A 748 35.31 -5.12 2.64
N GLU A 749 34.68 -6.05 3.34
CA GLU A 749 33.91 -7.14 2.74
C GLU A 749 32.41 -6.89 2.98
N ILE A 750 31.63 -6.85 1.91
CA ILE A 750 30.19 -6.58 1.92
C ILE A 750 29.48 -7.79 1.35
N ASP A 751 28.81 -8.54 2.21
CA ASP A 751 28.03 -9.71 1.86
C ASP A 751 26.53 -9.35 1.81
N LEU A 752 25.82 -9.83 0.78
CA LEU A 752 24.40 -9.59 0.57
C LEU A 752 23.67 -10.91 0.39
N TYR A 753 22.77 -11.21 1.33
CA TYR A 753 21.95 -12.42 1.37
C TYR A 753 20.48 -12.11 1.15
N VAL A 754 19.71 -13.09 0.68
CA VAL A 754 18.25 -12.94 0.50
C VAL A 754 17.54 -13.28 1.81
N ASP A 755 16.85 -12.32 2.40
CA ASP A 755 16.00 -12.53 3.58
C ASP A 755 14.66 -13.11 3.12
N VAL A 756 14.64 -14.43 2.92
CA VAL A 756 13.42 -15.16 2.50
C VAL A 756 12.28 -14.96 3.49
N LEU A 757 12.57 -14.85 4.80
CA LEU A 757 11.54 -14.62 5.81
C LEU A 757 11.00 -13.20 5.72
N GLY A 758 11.86 -12.18 5.72
CA GLY A 758 11.49 -10.76 5.55
C GLY A 758 10.74 -10.47 4.25
N SER A 759 11.06 -11.21 3.18
CA SER A 759 10.36 -11.14 1.89
C SER A 759 8.88 -11.54 2.00
N LEU A 760 8.51 -12.48 2.90
CA LEU A 760 7.11 -12.85 3.12
C LEU A 760 6.27 -11.66 3.62
N GLY A 761 6.84 -10.81 4.48
CA GLY A 761 6.16 -9.60 4.98
C GLY A 761 5.84 -8.60 3.86
N LYS A 762 6.67 -8.53 2.81
CA LYS A 762 6.47 -7.62 1.67
C LYS A 762 5.31 -8.02 0.76
N LEU A 763 4.77 -9.24 0.90
CA LEU A 763 3.61 -9.73 0.12
C LEU A 763 2.28 -9.09 0.56
N TYR A 764 2.08 -8.86 1.88
CA TYR A 764 0.76 -8.52 2.44
C TYR A 764 0.15 -7.26 1.81
N MET A 765 0.91 -6.15 1.78
CA MET A 765 0.43 -4.87 1.27
C MET A 765 0.09 -4.90 -0.22
N ARG A 766 0.85 -5.67 -1.01
CA ARG A 766 0.74 -5.72 -2.49
C ARG A 766 -0.28 -6.72 -3.00
N TYR A 767 -0.63 -7.73 -2.19
CA TYR A 767 -1.58 -8.78 -2.55
C TYR A 767 -2.86 -8.81 -1.70
N ARG A 768 -3.19 -7.73 -0.96
CA ARG A 768 -4.36 -7.72 -0.06
C ARG A 768 -5.70 -8.14 -0.69
N THR A 769 -5.94 -7.83 -1.97
CA THR A 769 -7.16 -8.20 -2.71
C THR A 769 -7.24 -9.69 -3.06
N VAL A 770 -6.12 -10.42 -3.01
CA VAL A 770 -6.08 -11.88 -3.20
C VAL A 770 -7.00 -12.60 -2.20
N PHE A 771 -7.10 -12.09 -0.97
CA PHE A 771 -8.00 -12.63 0.06
C PHE A 771 -9.50 -12.42 -0.22
N ALA A 772 -9.87 -11.67 -1.26
CA ALA A 772 -11.24 -11.70 -1.81
C ALA A 772 -11.35 -12.66 -3.01
N ALA A 773 -10.34 -12.64 -3.91
CA ALA A 773 -10.36 -13.32 -5.19
C ALA A 773 -10.14 -14.85 -5.12
N PHE A 774 -9.04 -15.29 -4.51
CA PHE A 774 -8.67 -16.71 -4.49
C PHE A 774 -9.56 -17.56 -3.57
N PRO A 775 -10.03 -17.08 -2.40
CA PRO A 775 -11.03 -17.80 -1.62
C PRO A 775 -12.33 -18.07 -2.39
N LEU A 776 -12.76 -17.14 -3.25
CA LEU A 776 -13.92 -17.37 -4.11
C LEU A 776 -13.67 -18.47 -5.15
N LEU A 777 -12.47 -18.53 -5.75
CA LEU A 777 -12.05 -19.66 -6.60
C LEU A 777 -12.16 -20.99 -5.85
N ILE A 778 -11.68 -21.06 -4.61
CA ILE A 778 -11.74 -22.29 -3.81
C ILE A 778 -13.20 -22.69 -3.54
N VAL A 779 -14.03 -21.76 -3.05
CA VAL A 779 -15.45 -22.05 -2.71
C VAL A 779 -16.28 -22.43 -3.93
N THR A 780 -16.07 -21.78 -5.08
CA THR A 780 -16.80 -22.11 -6.32
C THR A 780 -16.37 -23.46 -6.91
N LEU A 781 -15.09 -23.85 -6.81
CA LEU A 781 -14.65 -25.20 -7.15
C LEU A 781 -15.24 -26.27 -6.21
N VAL A 782 -15.32 -26.00 -4.91
CA VAL A 782 -15.94 -26.91 -3.93
C VAL A 782 -17.43 -27.08 -4.24
N LEU A 783 -18.17 -25.99 -4.45
CA LEU A 783 -19.58 -26.03 -4.87
C LEU A 783 -19.76 -26.81 -6.18
N ARG A 784 -18.91 -26.57 -7.18
CA ARG A 784 -18.93 -27.34 -8.45
C ARG A 784 -18.80 -28.83 -8.20
N LYS A 785 -17.94 -29.23 -7.25
CA LYS A 785 -17.77 -30.64 -6.89
C LYS A 785 -18.96 -31.19 -6.11
N GLN A 786 -19.56 -30.41 -5.21
CA GLN A 786 -20.79 -30.79 -4.49
C GLN A 786 -21.97 -31.01 -5.45
N PHE A 787 -22.22 -30.08 -6.39
CA PHE A 787 -23.25 -30.26 -7.43
C PHE A 787 -22.97 -31.48 -8.31
N SER A 788 -21.71 -31.69 -8.75
CA SER A 788 -21.34 -32.87 -9.55
C SER A 788 -21.59 -34.20 -8.82
N VAL A 789 -21.48 -34.25 -7.50
CA VAL A 789 -21.81 -35.45 -6.71
C VAL A 789 -23.34 -35.54 -6.53
N TYR A 790 -24.01 -34.45 -6.17
CA TYR A 790 -25.46 -34.40 -6.02
C TYR A 790 -26.21 -34.84 -7.28
N ASP A 791 -25.83 -34.34 -8.46
CA ASP A 791 -26.44 -34.70 -9.75
C ASP A 791 -26.25 -36.19 -10.11
N THR A 792 -25.26 -36.87 -9.53
CA THR A 792 -24.95 -38.28 -9.80
C THR A 792 -25.42 -39.26 -8.72
N THR A 793 -25.49 -38.84 -7.45
CA THR A 793 -25.80 -39.71 -6.31
C THR A 793 -27.10 -39.36 -5.58
N GLY A 794 -27.69 -38.18 -5.84
CA GLY A 794 -28.80 -37.62 -5.04
C GLY A 794 -28.40 -37.17 -3.63
N THR A 795 -27.10 -37.19 -3.28
CA THR A 795 -26.59 -36.76 -1.96
C THR A 795 -25.74 -35.52 -2.09
N PHE A 796 -26.10 -34.46 -1.35
CA PHE A 796 -25.35 -33.21 -1.32
C PHE A 796 -24.36 -33.27 -0.16
N ILE A 797 -23.12 -33.61 -0.50
CA ILE A 797 -22.04 -33.82 0.48
C ILE A 797 -21.68 -32.55 1.25
N SER A 798 -21.07 -32.74 2.42
CA SER A 798 -20.59 -31.63 3.25
C SER A 798 -19.50 -30.81 2.54
N PHE A 799 -19.32 -29.56 2.95
CA PHE A 799 -18.30 -28.68 2.37
C PHE A 799 -16.87 -29.22 2.59
N SER A 800 -16.57 -29.85 3.73
CA SER A 800 -15.25 -30.44 4.00
C SER A 800 -14.97 -31.67 3.12
N GLU A 801 -15.98 -32.49 2.80
CA GLU A 801 -15.86 -33.58 1.83
C GLU A 801 -15.73 -33.05 0.39
N GLY A 802 -16.48 -32.02 0.03
CA GLY A 802 -16.33 -31.32 -1.26
C GLY A 802 -14.95 -30.69 -1.43
N LEU A 803 -14.35 -30.21 -0.34
CA LEU A 803 -12.98 -29.69 -0.29
C LEU A 803 -11.93 -30.81 -0.43
N ASP A 804 -12.04 -31.94 0.27
CA ASP A 804 -11.14 -33.09 0.07
C ASP A 804 -11.16 -33.60 -1.38
N LEU A 805 -12.35 -33.77 -1.97
CA LEU A 805 -12.50 -34.19 -3.36
C LEU A 805 -11.95 -33.15 -4.37
N SER A 806 -12.04 -31.86 -4.04
CA SER A 806 -11.47 -30.78 -4.86
C SER A 806 -9.96 -30.68 -4.74
N LEU A 807 -9.40 -30.86 -3.53
CA LEU A 807 -7.95 -30.86 -3.27
C LEU A 807 -7.22 -32.04 -3.94
N ARG A 808 -7.90 -33.17 -4.17
CA ARG A 808 -7.31 -34.31 -4.88
C ARG A 808 -7.17 -34.13 -6.40
N ARG A 809 -7.87 -33.18 -7.02
CA ARG A 809 -7.89 -33.04 -8.49
C ARG A 809 -8.14 -31.62 -9.00
N SER A 810 -9.28 -31.03 -8.64
CA SER A 810 -9.76 -29.78 -9.25
C SER A 810 -8.89 -28.56 -8.90
N ILE A 811 -8.55 -28.40 -7.62
CA ILE A 811 -7.75 -27.26 -7.13
C ILE A 811 -6.30 -27.35 -7.64
N PRO A 812 -5.56 -28.49 -7.49
CA PRO A 812 -4.21 -28.59 -8.03
C PRO A 812 -4.15 -28.37 -9.55
N LEU A 813 -5.08 -28.96 -10.32
CA LEU A 813 -5.09 -28.82 -11.77
C LEU A 813 -5.34 -27.37 -12.22
N LEU A 814 -6.27 -26.65 -11.56
CA LEU A 814 -6.48 -25.23 -11.89
C LEU A 814 -5.27 -24.38 -11.46
N LEU A 815 -4.71 -24.59 -10.27
CA LEU A 815 -3.53 -23.85 -9.83
C LEU A 815 -2.33 -24.11 -10.76
N SER A 816 -2.09 -25.35 -11.20
CA SER A 816 -1.06 -25.66 -12.21
C SER A 816 -1.31 -25.00 -13.56
N CYS A 817 -2.57 -24.92 -14.02
CA CYS A 817 -2.91 -24.17 -15.23
C CYS A 817 -2.59 -22.68 -15.06
N LEU A 818 -2.93 -22.09 -13.91
CA LEU A 818 -2.65 -20.70 -13.59
C LEU A 818 -1.15 -20.43 -13.39
N THR A 819 -0.34 -21.39 -12.90
CA THR A 819 1.13 -21.25 -12.86
C THR A 819 1.76 -21.24 -14.26
N LEU A 820 1.21 -22.02 -15.19
CA LEU A 820 1.66 -21.99 -16.58
C LEU A 820 1.24 -20.68 -17.27
N LEU A 821 0.07 -20.13 -16.91
CA LEU A 821 -0.40 -18.83 -17.36
C LEU A 821 0.48 -17.68 -16.84
N SER A 822 0.97 -17.78 -15.60
CA SER A 822 1.82 -16.74 -14.98
C SER A 822 3.22 -16.62 -15.59
N LEU A 823 3.65 -17.59 -16.41
CA LEU A 823 4.91 -17.52 -17.16
C LEU A 823 4.82 -16.60 -18.40
N SER A 824 3.61 -16.17 -18.81
CA SER A 824 3.45 -15.26 -19.93
C SER A 824 2.20 -14.36 -19.85
N PRO A 825 2.01 -13.55 -18.79
CA PRO A 825 0.84 -12.68 -18.64
C PRO A 825 0.69 -11.72 -19.81
N SER A 826 1.81 -11.15 -20.26
CA SER A 826 1.95 -10.33 -21.46
C SER A 826 1.35 -10.91 -22.75
N ARG A 827 1.54 -12.20 -23.05
CA ARG A 827 0.95 -12.81 -24.25
C ARG A 827 -0.55 -13.07 -24.07
N VAL A 828 -0.99 -13.30 -22.84
CA VAL A 828 -2.39 -13.51 -22.48
C VAL A 828 -3.18 -12.20 -22.56
N THR A 829 -2.64 -11.07 -22.10
CA THR A 829 -3.27 -9.75 -22.29
C THR A 829 -3.40 -9.41 -23.78
N THR A 830 -2.34 -9.59 -24.58
CA THR A 830 -2.40 -9.36 -26.03
C THR A 830 -3.41 -10.29 -26.73
N PHE A 831 -3.45 -11.58 -26.38
CA PHE A 831 -4.38 -12.55 -26.96
C PHE A 831 -5.84 -12.25 -26.61
N LEU A 832 -6.13 -11.91 -25.34
CA LEU A 832 -7.48 -11.57 -24.90
C LEU A 832 -7.96 -10.24 -25.50
N ALA A 833 -7.08 -9.24 -25.64
CA ALA A 833 -7.39 -8.01 -26.36
C ALA A 833 -7.73 -8.26 -27.83
N ALA A 834 -6.93 -9.08 -28.53
CA ALA A 834 -7.17 -9.45 -29.92
C ALA A 834 -8.47 -10.27 -30.15
N LEU A 835 -8.95 -10.99 -29.13
CA LEU A 835 -10.24 -11.68 -29.16
C LEU A 835 -11.44 -10.75 -28.94
N VAL A 836 -11.27 -9.69 -28.16
CA VAL A 836 -12.33 -8.72 -27.86
C VAL A 836 -12.48 -7.69 -28.99
N ASP A 837 -11.38 -7.30 -29.62
CA ASP A 837 -11.36 -6.20 -30.59
C ASP A 837 -10.91 -6.66 -31.99
N SER A 838 -11.83 -7.33 -32.70
CA SER A 838 -11.59 -7.78 -34.08
C SER A 838 -11.80 -6.69 -35.14
N ASN A 839 -12.08 -5.43 -34.75
CA ASN A 839 -12.65 -4.41 -35.62
C ASN A 839 -12.18 -2.95 -35.38
N GLN A 840 -10.88 -2.70 -35.15
CA GLN A 840 -10.16 -1.52 -35.71
C GLN A 840 -8.67 -1.45 -35.29
N ALA A 841 -7.79 -1.22 -36.27
CA ALA A 841 -6.36 -1.01 -36.03
C ALA A 841 -6.05 0.46 -35.62
N ASN A 842 -6.38 0.82 -34.37
CA ASN A 842 -6.02 2.13 -33.80
C ASN A 842 -4.65 2.09 -33.11
N SER A 843 -3.71 2.94 -33.54
CA SER A 843 -2.36 3.03 -32.95
C SER A 843 -2.37 3.39 -31.46
N ASN A 844 -3.30 4.24 -31.02
CA ASN A 844 -3.47 4.65 -29.62
C ASN A 844 -3.80 3.48 -28.67
N LEU A 845 -4.44 2.42 -29.18
CA LEU A 845 -4.77 1.23 -28.38
C LEU A 845 -3.50 0.46 -27.98
N SER A 846 -2.45 0.49 -28.81
CA SER A 846 -1.19 -0.21 -28.53
C SER A 846 -0.42 0.40 -27.35
N SER A 847 -0.50 1.72 -27.16
CA SER A 847 0.06 2.41 -25.99
C SER A 847 -0.75 2.15 -24.73
N ASP A 848 -2.08 2.05 -24.84
CA ASP A 848 -2.97 1.83 -23.70
C ASP A 848 -2.83 0.39 -23.15
N LEU A 849 -2.89 -0.61 -24.04
CA LEU A 849 -2.62 -2.02 -23.73
C LEU A 849 -1.24 -2.25 -23.09
N ARG A 850 -0.25 -1.39 -23.35
CA ARG A 850 1.08 -1.45 -22.70
C ARG A 850 1.02 -1.07 -21.22
N PHE A 851 0.14 -0.16 -20.80
CA PHE A 851 0.03 0.25 -19.40
C PHE A 851 -0.81 -0.71 -18.54
N HIS A 852 -1.74 -1.44 -19.15
CA HIS A 852 -2.56 -2.48 -18.51
C HIS A 852 -1.95 -3.90 -18.56
N LYS A 853 -0.72 -4.04 -19.07
CA LYS A 853 -0.01 -5.32 -19.22
C LYS A 853 0.08 -6.14 -17.93
N ASN A 854 0.25 -5.46 -16.80
CA ASN A 854 0.44 -6.04 -15.46
C ASN A 854 -0.88 -6.19 -14.66
N ASP A 855 -2.04 -6.18 -15.33
CA ASP A 855 -3.35 -6.21 -14.64
C ASP A 855 -3.84 -7.63 -14.31
N LEU A 856 -3.24 -8.66 -14.89
CA LEU A 856 -3.74 -10.04 -14.77
C LEU A 856 -3.03 -10.84 -13.68
N LEU A 857 -3.80 -11.72 -13.04
CA LEU A 857 -3.32 -12.79 -12.17
C LEU A 857 -2.45 -12.32 -10.98
N ILE A 858 -1.13 -12.46 -11.08
CA ILE A 858 -0.15 -12.04 -10.05
C ILE A 858 0.43 -10.65 -10.32
N GLY A 859 0.09 -10.00 -11.43
CA GLY A 859 0.50 -8.63 -11.71
C GLY A 859 2.00 -8.42 -11.98
N THR A 860 2.77 -9.47 -12.23
CA THR A 860 4.18 -9.40 -12.63
C THR A 860 4.45 -10.35 -13.80
N ASP A 861 5.27 -9.90 -14.75
CA ASP A 861 5.79 -10.70 -15.87
C ASP A 861 7.06 -11.51 -15.49
N ASP A 862 7.59 -11.33 -14.28
CA ASP A 862 8.84 -11.97 -13.87
C ASP A 862 8.62 -13.47 -13.54
N PRO A 863 9.22 -14.41 -14.29
CA PRO A 863 9.02 -15.84 -14.12
C PRO A 863 9.49 -16.38 -12.76
N LEU A 864 10.33 -15.64 -12.03
CA LEU A 864 10.79 -16.03 -10.70
C LEU A 864 9.64 -16.19 -9.70
N PHE A 865 8.54 -15.43 -9.86
CA PHE A 865 7.39 -15.46 -8.96
C PHE A 865 6.33 -16.52 -9.35
N ILE A 866 6.65 -17.49 -10.21
CA ILE A 866 5.75 -18.62 -10.55
C ILE A 866 5.25 -19.39 -9.31
N TYR A 867 6.08 -19.47 -8.26
CA TYR A 867 5.71 -20.13 -6.99
C TYR A 867 4.59 -19.41 -6.22
N LEU A 868 4.30 -18.15 -6.57
CA LEU A 868 3.35 -17.33 -5.82
C LEU A 868 1.90 -17.79 -5.99
N VAL A 869 1.51 -18.26 -7.18
CA VAL A 869 0.16 -18.79 -7.45
C VAL A 869 -0.19 -20.00 -6.55
N PRO A 870 0.63 -21.08 -6.45
CA PRO A 870 0.32 -22.21 -5.57
C PRO A 870 0.50 -21.85 -4.10
N PHE A 871 1.44 -20.97 -3.75
CA PHE A 871 1.61 -20.43 -2.40
C PHE A 871 0.33 -19.73 -1.91
N ILE A 872 -0.18 -18.79 -2.71
CA ILE A 872 -1.47 -18.11 -2.49
C ILE A 872 -2.61 -19.13 -2.38
N GLY A 873 -2.66 -20.11 -3.29
CA GLY A 873 -3.70 -21.14 -3.30
C GLY A 873 -3.76 -21.93 -1.99
N ILE A 874 -2.61 -22.35 -1.46
CA ILE A 874 -2.50 -23.08 -0.19
C ILE A 874 -2.94 -22.20 0.99
N VAL A 875 -2.48 -20.94 1.05
CA VAL A 875 -2.92 -19.97 2.07
C VAL A 875 -4.44 -19.80 2.03
N CYS A 876 -5.03 -19.61 0.85
CA CYS A 876 -6.47 -19.40 0.69
C CYS A 876 -7.29 -20.64 1.06
N VAL A 877 -6.81 -21.87 0.78
CA VAL A 877 -7.43 -23.11 1.29
C VAL A 877 -7.47 -23.11 2.83
N GLY A 878 -6.37 -22.71 3.47
CA GLY A 878 -6.32 -22.54 4.93
C GLY A 878 -7.38 -21.56 5.44
N VAL A 879 -7.45 -20.36 4.86
CA VAL A 879 -8.43 -19.33 5.27
C VAL A 879 -9.88 -19.78 5.00
N CYS A 880 -10.18 -20.40 3.85
CA CYS A 880 -11.50 -20.97 3.57
C CYS A 880 -11.90 -22.04 4.60
N THR A 881 -10.94 -22.88 5.02
CA THR A 881 -11.17 -23.93 6.02
C THR A 881 -11.46 -23.32 7.39
N VAL A 882 -10.69 -22.30 7.80
CA VAL A 882 -10.92 -21.56 9.05
C VAL A 882 -12.31 -20.89 9.05
N LEU A 883 -12.68 -20.18 7.98
CA LEU A 883 -14.01 -19.55 7.88
C LEU A 883 -15.14 -20.57 7.91
N HIS A 884 -14.98 -21.72 7.25
CA HIS A 884 -15.94 -22.83 7.31
C HIS A 884 -16.18 -23.30 8.76
N TYR A 885 -15.12 -23.51 9.54
CA TYR A 885 -15.24 -23.93 10.94
C TYR A 885 -15.76 -22.84 11.87
N ILE A 886 -15.43 -21.57 11.64
CA ILE A 886 -16.02 -20.43 12.36
C ILE A 886 -17.53 -20.38 12.12
N LEU A 887 -17.99 -20.51 10.87
CA LEU A 887 -19.42 -20.52 10.55
C LEU A 887 -20.13 -21.79 11.08
N LEU A 888 -19.45 -22.94 11.11
CA LEU A 888 -19.97 -24.16 11.73
C LEU A 888 -20.15 -23.97 13.25
N ALA A 889 -19.16 -23.38 13.93
CA ALA A 889 -19.25 -23.05 15.35
C ALA A 889 -20.37 -22.05 15.63
N LEU A 890 -20.44 -20.95 14.87
CA LEU A 890 -21.45 -19.91 15.01
C LEU A 890 -22.88 -20.46 14.81
N THR A 891 -23.13 -21.21 13.73
CA THR A 891 -24.45 -21.79 13.47
C THR A 891 -24.84 -22.86 14.49
N ARG A 892 -23.86 -23.59 15.06
CA ARG A 892 -24.08 -24.50 16.19
C ARG A 892 -24.46 -23.77 17.48
N ILE A 893 -23.72 -22.72 17.85
CA ILE A 893 -24.00 -21.90 19.05
C ILE A 893 -25.38 -21.24 18.94
N LEU A 894 -25.68 -20.58 17.81
CA LEU A 894 -26.98 -19.98 17.55
C LEU A 894 -28.11 -21.03 17.53
N GLY A 895 -27.84 -22.24 17.02
CA GLY A 895 -28.78 -23.35 17.09
C GLY A 895 -29.09 -23.81 18.51
N VAL A 896 -28.09 -23.89 19.39
CA VAL A 896 -28.28 -24.20 20.82
C VAL A 896 -29.04 -23.08 21.53
N ALA A 897 -28.68 -21.81 21.30
CA ALA A 897 -29.40 -20.67 21.85
C ALA A 897 -30.87 -20.65 21.41
N TYR A 898 -31.15 -20.87 20.12
CA TYR A 898 -32.51 -21.00 19.58
C TYR A 898 -33.27 -22.16 20.25
N ALA A 899 -32.62 -23.31 20.45
CA ALA A 899 -33.21 -24.45 21.17
C ALA A 899 -33.70 -24.07 22.57
N ILE A 900 -32.81 -23.46 23.36
CA ILE A 900 -33.07 -23.03 24.74
C ILE A 900 -34.20 -22.00 24.77
N PHE A 901 -34.16 -21.00 23.88
CA PHE A 901 -35.19 -19.96 23.79
C PHE A 901 -36.56 -20.52 23.40
N THR A 902 -36.62 -21.52 22.50
CA THR A 902 -37.89 -22.22 22.17
C THR A 902 -38.38 -23.17 23.26
N ALA A 903 -37.49 -23.63 24.15
CA ALA A 903 -37.83 -24.55 25.24
C ALA A 903 -38.26 -23.83 26.53
N LEU A 904 -37.72 -22.63 26.81
CA LEU A 904 -38.05 -21.85 28.02
C LEU A 904 -39.57 -21.67 28.26
N PRO A 905 -40.39 -21.29 27.24
CA PRO A 905 -41.83 -21.15 27.43
C PRO A 905 -42.57 -22.45 27.76
N ALA A 906 -42.02 -23.60 27.34
CA ALA A 906 -42.62 -24.92 27.60
C ALA A 906 -42.34 -25.44 29.01
N ILE A 907 -41.35 -24.88 29.72
CA ILE A 907 -41.04 -25.23 31.12
C ILE A 907 -41.99 -24.53 32.11
N ASN A 908 -42.49 -23.33 31.75
CA ASN A 908 -43.36 -22.52 32.61
C ASN A 908 -44.87 -22.70 32.36
N GLY A 909 -45.30 -23.65 31.52
CA GLY A 909 -46.72 -23.83 31.19
C GLY A 909 -47.09 -25.28 30.89
N ASN A 910 -48.10 -25.81 31.60
CA ASN A 910 -48.65 -27.17 31.46
C ASN A 910 -49.46 -27.38 30.16
N LYS A 911 -48.96 -26.96 29.00
CA LYS A 911 -49.52 -27.31 27.69
C LYS A 911 -48.48 -28.09 26.89
N PRO A 912 -48.86 -29.22 26.24
CA PRO A 912 -47.95 -29.93 25.36
C PRO A 912 -47.50 -28.99 24.23
N PRO A 913 -46.27 -29.15 23.72
CA PRO A 913 -45.77 -28.28 22.66
C PRO A 913 -46.55 -28.54 21.37
N ASN A 914 -47.49 -27.65 21.03
CA ASN A 914 -47.96 -27.54 19.66
C ASN A 914 -46.73 -27.34 18.77
N SER A 915 -46.54 -28.25 17.80
CA SER A 915 -45.44 -28.20 16.85
C SER A 915 -45.65 -27.03 15.88
N LEU A 916 -45.32 -25.82 16.33
CA LEU A 916 -45.24 -24.64 15.48
C LEU A 916 -44.32 -24.97 14.30
N PRO A 917 -44.77 -24.81 13.05
CA PRO A 917 -43.95 -25.13 11.90
C PRO A 917 -42.70 -24.23 11.89
N VAL A 918 -41.52 -24.86 12.01
CA VAL A 918 -40.21 -24.18 12.15
C VAL A 918 -39.91 -23.27 10.95
N PHE A 919 -40.50 -23.59 9.79
CA PHE A 919 -40.74 -22.65 8.71
C PHE A 919 -42.20 -22.20 8.78
N ALA A 920 -42.45 -20.99 9.29
CA ALA A 920 -43.79 -20.39 9.20
C ALA A 920 -44.15 -20.20 7.72
N PRO A 921 -45.26 -20.79 7.22
CA PRO A 921 -45.68 -20.59 5.83
C PRO A 921 -46.28 -19.19 5.68
N SER A 922 -45.41 -18.19 5.47
CA SER A 922 -45.85 -16.92 4.88
C SER A 922 -46.51 -17.20 3.53
N THR A 923 -47.73 -16.69 3.33
CA THR A 923 -48.48 -16.93 2.08
C THR A 923 -47.69 -16.40 0.88
N PRO A 924 -47.76 -17.06 -0.30
CA PRO A 924 -47.00 -16.63 -1.48
C PRO A 924 -47.32 -15.19 -1.88
N ARG A 925 -48.60 -14.76 -1.76
CA ARG A 925 -49.05 -13.36 -1.95
C ARG A 925 -48.27 -12.39 -1.04
N ARG A 926 -48.11 -12.69 0.25
CA ARG A 926 -47.36 -11.85 1.21
C ARG A 926 -45.85 -11.82 0.93
N ARG A 927 -45.28 -12.92 0.42
CA ARG A 927 -43.87 -12.98 0.01
C ARG A 927 -43.59 -12.10 -1.22
N VAL A 928 -44.34 -12.31 -2.30
CA VAL A 928 -44.24 -11.51 -3.52
C VAL A 928 -44.39 -10.02 -3.22
N ILE A 929 -45.37 -9.63 -2.39
CA ILE A 929 -45.54 -8.25 -1.94
C ILE A 929 -44.29 -7.76 -1.16
N SER A 930 -43.78 -8.53 -0.20
CA SER A 930 -42.59 -8.13 0.58
C SER A 930 -41.33 -8.01 -0.29
N THR A 931 -41.16 -8.87 -1.29
CA THR A 931 -40.02 -8.86 -2.20
C THR A 931 -40.15 -7.70 -3.22
N ILE A 932 -41.35 -7.41 -3.73
CA ILE A 932 -41.60 -6.21 -4.54
C ILE A 932 -41.32 -4.94 -3.73
N ILE A 933 -41.79 -4.84 -2.49
CA ILE A 933 -41.51 -3.68 -1.61
C ILE A 933 -40.00 -3.53 -1.37
N LEU A 934 -39.28 -4.63 -1.09
CA LEU A 934 -37.83 -4.59 -0.89
C LEU A 934 -37.07 -4.18 -2.15
N LEU A 935 -37.46 -4.68 -3.33
CA LEU A 935 -36.83 -4.32 -4.60
C LEU A 935 -37.14 -2.86 -4.99
N PHE A 936 -38.37 -2.38 -4.73
CA PHE A 936 -38.73 -0.96 -4.89
C PHE A 936 -37.91 -0.07 -3.95
N LEU A 937 -37.79 -0.43 -2.68
CA LEU A 937 -36.99 0.26 -1.67
C LEU A 937 -35.50 0.32 -2.07
N VAL A 938 -34.96 -0.76 -2.64
CA VAL A 938 -33.59 -0.78 -3.19
C VAL A 938 -33.45 0.07 -4.46
N SER A 939 -34.49 0.11 -5.30
CA SER A 939 -34.50 0.93 -6.51
C SER A 939 -34.59 2.44 -6.24
N THR A 940 -34.94 2.87 -5.03
CA THR A 940 -35.31 4.26 -4.72
C THR A 940 -34.56 4.88 -3.55
N PHE A 941 -34.33 4.15 -2.45
CA PHE A 941 -33.79 4.72 -1.20
C PHE A 941 -32.58 3.97 -0.63
N ILE A 942 -32.50 2.65 -0.82
CA ILE A 942 -31.53 1.80 -0.13
C ILE A 942 -30.49 1.23 -1.11
N PRO A 943 -29.18 1.32 -0.84
CA PRO A 943 -28.16 0.72 -1.68
C PRO A 943 -28.25 -0.82 -1.63
N TYR A 944 -28.01 -1.49 -2.75
CA TYR A 944 -28.12 -2.95 -2.81
C TYR A 944 -27.20 -3.68 -1.83
N GLN A 945 -26.09 -3.05 -1.42
CA GLN A 945 -25.15 -3.55 -0.42
C GLN A 945 -25.80 -3.72 0.96
N PHE A 946 -26.77 -2.87 1.34
CA PHE A 946 -27.54 -3.07 2.57
C PHE A 946 -28.47 -4.28 2.45
N ALA A 947 -29.21 -4.40 1.34
CA ALA A 947 -30.04 -5.56 1.07
C ALA A 947 -29.23 -6.86 1.02
N TYR A 948 -27.97 -6.80 0.55
CA TYR A 948 -27.03 -7.92 0.61
C TYR A 948 -26.65 -8.31 2.04
N LEU A 949 -26.38 -7.34 2.92
CA LEU A 949 -26.11 -7.59 4.34
C LEU A 949 -27.33 -8.24 5.01
N VAL A 950 -28.54 -7.72 4.77
CA VAL A 950 -29.79 -8.30 5.28
C VAL A 950 -29.98 -9.72 4.74
N ALA A 951 -29.73 -9.97 3.46
CA ALA A 951 -29.80 -11.31 2.87
C ALA A 951 -28.80 -12.28 3.52
N CYS A 952 -27.58 -11.84 3.85
CA CYS A 952 -26.60 -12.65 4.60
C CYS A 952 -27.09 -12.99 6.01
N LEU A 953 -27.66 -12.02 6.73
CA LEU A 953 -28.22 -12.24 8.08
C LEU A 953 -29.39 -13.23 8.05
N VAL A 954 -30.31 -13.08 7.10
CA VAL A 954 -31.42 -14.02 6.88
C VAL A 954 -30.90 -15.41 6.49
N GLN A 955 -29.85 -15.50 5.69
CA GLN A 955 -29.24 -16.78 5.31
C GLN A 955 -28.58 -17.47 6.51
N ILE A 956 -27.91 -16.74 7.43
CA ILE A 956 -27.39 -17.30 8.69
C ILE A 956 -28.53 -17.92 9.51
N LEU A 957 -29.64 -17.20 9.69
CA LEU A 957 -30.81 -17.71 10.41
C LEU A 957 -31.44 -18.94 9.71
N THR A 958 -31.45 -18.95 8.38
CA THR A 958 -31.94 -20.08 7.56
C THR A 958 -31.07 -21.32 7.75
N VAL A 959 -29.74 -21.18 7.76
CA VAL A 959 -28.81 -22.29 8.05
C VAL A 959 -28.96 -22.80 9.49
N VAL A 960 -29.19 -21.91 10.46
CA VAL A 960 -29.47 -22.30 11.86
C VAL A 960 -30.77 -23.13 11.95
N ARG A 961 -31.84 -22.72 11.26
CA ARG A 961 -33.10 -23.51 11.19
C ARG A 961 -32.90 -24.86 10.49
N ALA A 962 -32.20 -24.88 9.36
CA ALA A 962 -31.85 -26.10 8.63
C ALA A 962 -31.08 -27.09 9.51
N LEU A 963 -30.10 -26.59 10.26
CA LEU A 963 -29.31 -27.38 11.21
C LEU A 963 -30.17 -27.96 12.33
N ARG A 964 -31.11 -27.18 12.88
CA ARG A 964 -32.02 -27.66 13.93
C ARG A 964 -32.94 -28.77 13.41
N ILE A 965 -33.49 -28.60 12.20
CA ILE A 965 -34.33 -29.63 11.56
C ILE A 965 -33.54 -30.92 11.32
N TYR A 966 -32.31 -30.82 10.80
CA TYR A 966 -31.44 -31.97 10.61
C TYR A 966 -31.07 -32.69 11.93
N VAL A 967 -30.82 -31.96 13.01
CA VAL A 967 -30.50 -32.53 14.33
C VAL A 967 -31.72 -33.19 15.00
N VAL A 968 -32.92 -32.62 14.82
CA VAL A 968 -34.17 -33.15 15.43
C VAL A 968 -34.77 -34.28 14.60
N ASN A 969 -34.68 -34.21 13.27
CA ASN A 969 -35.21 -35.22 12.35
C ASN A 969 -34.15 -35.53 11.25
N PRO A 970 -33.25 -36.51 11.50
CA PRO A 970 -32.15 -36.83 10.60
C PRO A 970 -32.62 -37.63 9.38
N SER A 971 -33.09 -36.92 8.34
CA SER A 971 -33.38 -37.47 7.02
C SER A 971 -32.32 -37.08 5.99
N THR A 972 -32.22 -37.84 4.89
CA THR A 972 -31.31 -37.51 3.77
C THR A 972 -31.65 -36.17 3.13
N ALA A 973 -32.94 -35.85 2.98
CA ALA A 973 -33.41 -34.56 2.48
C ALA A 973 -32.98 -33.40 3.40
N ASN A 974 -33.16 -33.55 4.72
CA ASN A 974 -32.78 -32.52 5.70
C ASN A 974 -31.24 -32.33 5.73
N SER A 975 -30.47 -33.41 5.59
CA SER A 975 -29.00 -33.36 5.50
C SER A 975 -28.54 -32.63 4.24
N ASN A 976 -29.12 -32.98 3.08
CA ASN A 976 -28.81 -32.36 1.80
C ASN A 976 -29.10 -30.84 1.84
N TYR A 977 -30.28 -30.47 2.31
CA TYR A 977 -30.72 -29.08 2.41
C TYR A 977 -29.86 -28.25 3.38
N TYR A 978 -29.44 -28.82 4.52
CA TYR A 978 -28.50 -28.15 5.42
C TYR A 978 -27.12 -27.93 4.77
N HIS A 979 -26.52 -28.95 4.17
CA HIS A 979 -25.20 -28.82 3.53
C HIS A 979 -25.22 -27.86 2.34
N TYR A 980 -26.30 -27.86 1.55
CA TYR A 980 -26.53 -26.90 0.48
C TYR A 980 -26.62 -25.47 1.02
N SER A 981 -27.50 -25.23 2.00
CA SER A 981 -27.69 -23.91 2.61
C SER A 981 -26.40 -23.35 3.25
N HIS A 982 -25.60 -24.21 3.91
CA HIS A 982 -24.31 -23.85 4.50
C HIS A 982 -23.26 -23.49 3.42
N SER A 983 -23.28 -24.18 2.28
CA SER A 983 -22.33 -23.93 1.19
C SER A 983 -22.68 -22.65 0.40
N ILE A 984 -23.98 -22.32 0.28
CA ILE A 984 -24.43 -21.01 -0.22
C ILE A 984 -24.11 -19.88 0.77
N LEU A 985 -24.26 -20.11 2.09
CA LEU A 985 -23.82 -19.13 3.09
C LEU A 985 -22.32 -18.83 2.95
N LEU A 986 -21.48 -19.86 2.81
CA LEU A 986 -20.03 -19.68 2.57
C LEU A 986 -19.73 -18.87 1.31
N LEU A 987 -20.45 -19.10 0.22
CA LEU A 987 -20.32 -18.32 -1.02
C LEU A 987 -20.68 -16.84 -0.80
N MET A 988 -21.75 -16.55 -0.05
CA MET A 988 -22.17 -15.19 0.26
C MET A 988 -21.19 -14.47 1.20
N MET A 989 -20.68 -15.17 2.21
CA MET A 989 -19.72 -14.61 3.17
C MET A 989 -18.39 -14.19 2.53
N TRP A 990 -18.00 -14.76 1.38
CA TRP A 990 -16.81 -14.33 0.63
C TRP A 990 -17.02 -13.10 -0.25
N VAL A 991 -18.27 -12.79 -0.62
CA VAL A 991 -18.61 -11.58 -1.37
C VAL A 991 -18.92 -10.40 -0.45
N LEU A 992 -19.40 -10.67 0.77
CA LEU A 992 -19.72 -9.65 1.79
C LEU A 992 -18.62 -8.58 2.01
N PRO A 993 -17.31 -8.90 2.10
CA PRO A 993 -16.25 -7.90 2.31
C PRO A 993 -16.13 -6.84 1.21
N ILE A 994 -16.64 -7.10 0.00
CA ILE A 994 -16.64 -6.15 -1.12
C ILE A 994 -17.77 -5.12 -0.93
N ASN A 995 -18.90 -5.55 -0.37
CA ASN A 995 -20.08 -4.72 -0.15
C ASN A 995 -20.00 -3.85 1.11
N LEU A 996 -19.29 -4.31 2.16
CA LEU A 996 -19.21 -3.61 3.45
C LEU A 996 -18.60 -2.19 3.38
N PRO A 997 -17.50 -1.91 2.66
CA PRO A 997 -16.93 -0.57 2.62
C PRO A 997 -17.87 0.47 2.00
N ILE A 998 -18.52 0.13 0.88
CA ILE A 998 -19.50 1.00 0.21
C ILE A 998 -20.71 1.27 1.13
N LEU A 999 -21.17 0.24 1.85
CA LEU A 999 -22.23 0.39 2.84
C LEU A 999 -21.83 1.33 3.98
N ALA A 1000 -20.58 1.27 4.45
CA ALA A 1000 -20.09 2.17 5.49
C ALA A 1000 -20.06 3.64 5.03
N VAL A 1001 -19.71 3.90 3.76
CA VAL A 1001 -19.83 5.26 3.17
C VAL A 1001 -21.28 5.74 3.20
N TRP A 1002 -22.23 4.90 2.76
CA TRP A 1002 -23.65 5.27 2.74
C TRP A 1002 -24.22 5.54 4.14
N VAL A 1003 -23.94 4.67 5.12
CA VAL A 1003 -24.40 4.85 6.52
C VAL A 1003 -23.82 6.14 7.12
N ARG A 1004 -22.56 6.48 6.84
CA ARG A 1004 -21.95 7.74 7.29
C ARG A 1004 -22.69 8.93 6.70
N ASN A 1005 -22.88 8.96 5.37
CA ASN A 1005 -23.50 10.08 4.68
C ASN A 1005 -24.94 10.31 5.15
N LEU A 1006 -25.69 9.23 5.37
CA LEU A 1006 -27.06 9.25 5.92
C LEU A 1006 -27.12 9.90 7.31
N ALA A 1007 -26.10 9.69 8.14
CA ALA A 1007 -26.00 10.24 9.50
C ALA A 1007 -25.56 11.71 9.53
N VAL A 1008 -24.86 12.19 8.49
CA VAL A 1008 -24.38 13.57 8.39
C VAL A 1008 -25.42 14.46 7.71
N HIS A 1009 -25.94 14.09 6.52
CA HIS A 1009 -26.96 14.87 5.79
C HIS A 1009 -27.94 13.98 5.02
N TRP A 1010 -29.14 13.76 5.56
CA TRP A 1010 -30.19 12.94 4.93
C TRP A 1010 -30.69 13.47 3.56
N LEU A 1011 -30.57 14.78 3.30
CA LEU A 1011 -31.19 15.44 2.14
C LEU A 1011 -30.32 15.48 0.87
N THR A 1012 -29.03 15.12 0.94
CA THR A 1012 -28.19 15.09 -0.28
C THR A 1012 -28.52 13.84 -1.11
N PRO A 1013 -28.98 13.96 -2.37
CA PRO A 1013 -29.31 12.81 -3.20
C PRO A 1013 -28.05 12.00 -3.52
N PHE A 1014 -27.95 10.80 -2.96
CA PHE A 1014 -26.89 9.86 -3.31
C PHE A 1014 -27.17 9.29 -4.69
N SER A 1015 -26.22 9.35 -5.62
CA SER A 1015 -26.24 8.58 -6.86
C SER A 1015 -25.91 7.11 -6.57
N SER A 1016 -26.70 6.50 -5.68
CA SER A 1016 -26.53 5.11 -5.30
C SER A 1016 -26.53 4.23 -6.53
N HIS A 1017 -25.75 3.15 -6.48
CA HIS A 1017 -25.92 2.04 -7.42
C HIS A 1017 -27.29 1.37 -7.17
N HIS A 1018 -28.39 1.98 -7.61
CA HIS A 1018 -29.76 1.44 -7.53
C HIS A 1018 -29.99 0.31 -8.56
N ASN A 1019 -28.97 -0.52 -8.78
CA ASN A 1019 -28.99 -1.60 -9.75
C ASN A 1019 -29.67 -2.82 -9.12
N VAL A 1020 -31.00 -2.87 -9.21
CA VAL A 1020 -31.86 -3.95 -8.72
C VAL A 1020 -31.39 -5.33 -9.22
N LEU A 1021 -30.89 -5.42 -10.47
CA LEU A 1021 -30.38 -6.67 -11.06
C LEU A 1021 -29.14 -7.21 -10.32
N SER A 1022 -28.41 -6.37 -9.59
CA SER A 1022 -27.21 -6.75 -8.82
C SER A 1022 -27.51 -7.48 -7.51
N ILE A 1023 -28.79 -7.53 -7.10
CA ILE A 1023 -29.21 -8.10 -5.81
C ILE A 1023 -30.48 -8.96 -5.88
N MET A 1024 -31.36 -8.72 -6.85
CA MET A 1024 -32.57 -9.51 -7.06
C MET A 1024 -32.30 -11.03 -7.07
N PRO A 1025 -31.25 -11.56 -7.73
CA PRO A 1025 -30.94 -12.99 -7.66
C PRO A 1025 -30.63 -13.51 -6.26
N PHE A 1026 -29.89 -12.75 -5.44
CA PHE A 1026 -29.60 -13.15 -4.06
C PHE A 1026 -30.85 -13.09 -3.17
N ILE A 1027 -31.69 -12.06 -3.33
CA ILE A 1027 -32.96 -11.96 -2.58
C ILE A 1027 -33.85 -13.17 -2.89
N LEU A 1028 -34.06 -13.48 -4.18
CA LEU A 1028 -34.87 -14.61 -4.61
C LEU A 1028 -34.25 -15.97 -4.21
N LEU A 1029 -32.93 -16.09 -4.19
CA LEU A 1029 -32.24 -17.30 -3.73
C LEU A 1029 -32.41 -17.52 -2.23
N VAL A 1030 -32.19 -16.47 -1.42
CA VAL A 1030 -32.39 -16.53 0.04
C VAL A 1030 -33.87 -16.71 0.38
N GLU A 1031 -34.78 -16.08 -0.36
CA GLU A 1031 -36.22 -16.31 -0.20
C GLU A 1031 -36.56 -17.79 -0.41
N ASN A 1032 -36.18 -18.38 -1.56
CA ASN A 1032 -36.39 -19.81 -1.82
C ASN A 1032 -35.81 -20.69 -0.69
N LEU A 1033 -34.58 -20.42 -0.26
CA LEU A 1033 -33.95 -21.13 0.86
C LEU A 1033 -34.75 -20.98 2.16
N THR A 1034 -35.26 -19.79 2.52
CA THR A 1034 -36.07 -19.61 3.74
C THR A 1034 -37.37 -20.41 3.76
N THR A 1035 -37.83 -20.92 2.61
CA THR A 1035 -39.02 -21.79 2.50
C THR A 1035 -38.72 -23.28 2.67
N GLY A 1036 -37.45 -23.66 2.81
CA GLY A 1036 -37.03 -25.07 2.83
C GLY A 1036 -36.87 -25.69 1.44
N LYS A 1037 -37.02 -24.91 0.36
CA LYS A 1037 -36.78 -25.38 -1.02
C LYS A 1037 -35.27 -25.56 -1.26
N MET A 1038 -34.93 -26.61 -2.01
CA MET A 1038 -33.59 -26.94 -2.47
C MET A 1038 -33.58 -27.08 -3.99
N VAL A 1039 -32.44 -26.84 -4.63
CA VAL A 1039 -32.24 -27.08 -6.07
C VAL A 1039 -32.57 -28.55 -6.41
N PRO A 1040 -33.37 -28.82 -7.46
CA PRO A 1040 -33.62 -30.19 -7.91
C PRO A 1040 -32.35 -30.89 -8.40
N GLN A 1041 -32.34 -32.22 -8.43
CA GLN A 1041 -31.27 -32.97 -9.08
C GLN A 1041 -31.32 -32.75 -10.60
N VAL A 1042 -30.23 -32.26 -11.20
CA VAL A 1042 -30.22 -31.88 -12.63
C VAL A 1042 -29.60 -33.01 -13.46
N THR A 1043 -30.44 -33.89 -13.99
CA THR A 1043 -29.99 -35.03 -14.82
C THR A 1043 -29.82 -34.66 -16.30
N CYS A 1044 -30.40 -33.55 -16.75
CA CYS A 1044 -30.34 -33.07 -18.14
C CYS A 1044 -29.07 -32.23 -18.44
N GLY A 1045 -28.97 -31.70 -19.66
CA GLY A 1045 -27.82 -30.92 -20.13
C GLY A 1045 -27.48 -29.69 -19.26
N PHE A 1046 -28.44 -29.15 -18.51
CA PHE A 1046 -28.27 -28.01 -17.61
C PHE A 1046 -27.20 -28.23 -16.52
N ARG A 1047 -26.88 -29.48 -16.14
CA ARG A 1047 -25.76 -29.78 -15.23
C ARG A 1047 -24.41 -29.24 -15.72
N HIS A 1048 -24.22 -29.22 -17.05
CA HIS A 1048 -23.00 -28.71 -17.68
C HIS A 1048 -22.95 -27.18 -17.62
N ILE A 1049 -24.10 -26.51 -17.62
CA ILE A 1049 -24.22 -25.06 -17.42
C ILE A 1049 -23.85 -24.71 -15.97
N THR A 1050 -24.38 -25.42 -14.97
CA THR A 1050 -24.00 -25.23 -13.55
C THR A 1050 -22.50 -25.43 -13.34
N SER A 1051 -21.93 -26.51 -13.90
CA SER A 1051 -20.48 -26.77 -13.84
C SER A 1051 -19.67 -25.71 -14.60
N GLY A 1052 -20.16 -25.24 -15.74
CA GLY A 1052 -19.51 -24.23 -16.59
C GLY A 1052 -19.46 -22.87 -15.92
N LEU A 1053 -20.58 -22.40 -15.36
CA LEU A 1053 -20.66 -21.14 -14.62
C LEU A 1053 -19.75 -21.14 -13.40
N LEU A 1054 -19.82 -22.17 -12.54
CA LEU A 1054 -18.98 -22.24 -11.34
C LEU A 1054 -17.47 -22.32 -11.67
N PHE A 1055 -17.10 -23.01 -12.76
CA PHE A 1055 -15.71 -23.02 -13.23
C PHE A 1055 -15.29 -21.68 -13.87
N GLY A 1056 -16.18 -21.04 -14.62
CA GLY A 1056 -15.96 -19.71 -15.19
C GLY A 1056 -15.77 -18.65 -14.11
N THR A 1057 -16.60 -18.64 -13.07
CA THR A 1057 -16.42 -17.78 -11.89
C THR A 1057 -15.07 -18.03 -11.23
N ALA A 1058 -14.67 -19.29 -11.03
CA ALA A 1058 -13.36 -19.62 -10.46
C ALA A 1058 -12.19 -19.09 -11.30
N LEU A 1059 -12.26 -19.25 -12.63
CA LEU A 1059 -11.23 -18.79 -13.56
C LEU A 1059 -11.15 -17.26 -13.63
N CYS A 1060 -12.29 -16.58 -13.77
CA CYS A 1060 -12.37 -15.13 -13.79
C CYS A 1060 -11.93 -14.50 -12.46
N ALA A 1061 -12.25 -15.14 -11.32
CA ALA A 1061 -11.80 -14.71 -10.00
C ALA A 1061 -10.26 -14.76 -9.88
N ALA A 1062 -9.60 -15.81 -10.39
CA ALA A 1062 -8.13 -15.85 -10.40
C ALA A 1062 -7.49 -14.82 -11.35
N ILE A 1063 -8.00 -14.71 -12.58
CA ILE A 1063 -7.36 -13.89 -13.62
C ILE A 1063 -7.58 -12.39 -13.39
N TYR A 1064 -8.81 -11.99 -13.04
CA TYR A 1064 -9.19 -10.57 -12.91
C TYR A 1064 -9.51 -10.14 -11.48
N GLY A 1065 -9.87 -11.06 -10.58
CA GLY A 1065 -10.39 -10.71 -9.26
C GLY A 1065 -9.41 -9.97 -8.34
N VAL A 1066 -8.10 -10.12 -8.57
CA VAL A 1066 -7.06 -9.44 -7.76
C VAL A 1066 -6.96 -7.95 -8.12
N SER A 1067 -7.06 -7.61 -9.41
CA SER A 1067 -7.01 -6.23 -9.90
C SER A 1067 -8.38 -5.55 -9.99
N ARG A 1068 -9.45 -6.32 -10.26
CA ARG A 1068 -10.83 -5.84 -10.46
C ARG A 1068 -11.80 -6.51 -9.49
N ALA A 1069 -11.58 -6.34 -8.19
CA ALA A 1069 -12.32 -7.04 -7.14
C ALA A 1069 -13.85 -6.80 -7.20
N TYR A 1070 -14.31 -5.65 -7.67
CA TYR A 1070 -15.73 -5.34 -7.91
C TYR A 1070 -16.44 -6.38 -8.79
N MET A 1071 -15.75 -7.00 -9.75
CA MET A 1071 -16.32 -8.00 -10.65
C MET A 1071 -16.78 -9.27 -9.91
N LEU A 1072 -16.17 -9.59 -8.77
CA LEU A 1072 -16.46 -10.81 -8.02
C LEU A 1072 -17.92 -10.87 -7.55
N HIS A 1073 -18.51 -9.75 -7.13
CA HIS A 1073 -19.93 -9.68 -6.75
C HIS A 1073 -20.83 -10.05 -7.94
N TYR A 1074 -20.60 -9.45 -9.11
CA TYR A 1074 -21.39 -9.70 -10.31
C TYR A 1074 -21.26 -11.16 -10.80
N LEU A 1075 -20.05 -11.73 -10.76
CA LEU A 1075 -19.84 -13.14 -11.14
C LEU A 1075 -20.63 -14.11 -10.25
N VAL A 1076 -20.73 -13.84 -8.94
CA VAL A 1076 -21.52 -14.66 -8.01
C VAL A 1076 -23.01 -14.38 -8.15
N ASN A 1077 -23.41 -13.14 -8.45
CA ASN A 1077 -24.80 -12.78 -8.72
C ASN A 1077 -25.36 -13.52 -9.95
N VAL A 1078 -24.56 -13.72 -11.00
CA VAL A 1078 -24.92 -14.55 -12.16
C VAL A 1078 -25.11 -16.02 -11.75
N VAL A 1079 -24.24 -16.57 -10.90
CA VAL A 1079 -24.41 -17.92 -10.34
C VAL A 1079 -25.69 -18.01 -9.51
N ALA A 1080 -25.99 -17.02 -8.65
CA ALA A 1080 -27.23 -16.97 -7.88
C ALA A 1080 -28.47 -16.92 -8.80
N GLY A 1081 -28.43 -16.15 -9.89
CA GLY A 1081 -29.50 -16.08 -10.89
C GLY A 1081 -29.76 -17.42 -11.57
N TRP A 1082 -28.70 -18.13 -11.96
CA TRP A 1082 -28.80 -19.49 -12.48
C TRP A 1082 -29.41 -20.46 -11.46
N LEU A 1083 -29.01 -20.39 -10.19
CA LEU A 1083 -29.61 -21.21 -9.14
C LEU A 1083 -31.10 -20.90 -8.95
N VAL A 1084 -31.54 -19.65 -9.05
CA VAL A 1084 -32.97 -19.28 -9.00
C VAL A 1084 -33.74 -19.88 -10.18
N ILE A 1085 -33.18 -19.84 -11.40
CA ILE A 1085 -33.78 -20.48 -12.59
C ILE A 1085 -33.96 -22.00 -12.37
N LEU A 1086 -32.98 -22.67 -11.76
CA LEU A 1086 -33.11 -24.09 -11.42
C LEU A 1086 -34.22 -24.36 -10.39
N HIS A 1087 -34.41 -23.50 -9.37
CA HIS A 1087 -35.54 -23.62 -8.44
C HIS A 1087 -36.90 -23.37 -9.12
N SER A 1088 -36.98 -22.50 -10.14
CA SER A 1088 -38.24 -22.29 -10.86
C SER A 1088 -38.57 -23.41 -11.84
N SER A 1089 -37.56 -24.14 -12.36
CA SER A 1089 -37.75 -25.20 -13.36
C SER A 1089 -38.58 -26.41 -12.90
N THR A 1090 -38.86 -26.52 -11.60
CA THR A 1090 -39.72 -27.57 -11.02
C THR A 1090 -41.20 -27.20 -10.92
N GLU A 1091 -41.58 -25.94 -11.14
CA GLU A 1091 -42.99 -25.53 -11.13
C GLU A 1091 -43.45 -25.23 -12.57
N PRO A 1092 -44.57 -25.80 -13.04
CA PRO A 1092 -45.05 -25.57 -14.40
C PRO A 1092 -45.50 -24.11 -14.56
N TRP A 1093 -44.74 -23.33 -15.32
CA TRP A 1093 -45.15 -22.00 -15.79
C TRP A 1093 -46.39 -22.11 -16.68
N SER A 1094 -47.58 -21.90 -16.11
CA SER A 1094 -48.79 -21.60 -16.88
C SER A 1094 -49.15 -20.11 -16.71
N LEU A 1095 -49.17 -19.38 -17.82
CA LEU A 1095 -49.57 -17.97 -17.86
C LEU A 1095 -51.03 -17.73 -17.42
N MET A 1096 -51.86 -18.79 -17.37
CA MET A 1096 -53.24 -18.73 -16.86
C MET A 1096 -53.33 -18.48 -15.35
N ASN A 1097 -52.31 -18.81 -14.55
CA ASN A 1097 -52.37 -18.65 -13.10
C ASN A 1097 -52.25 -17.19 -12.61
N PHE A 1098 -51.90 -16.23 -13.48
CA PHE A 1098 -51.85 -14.81 -13.08
C PHE A 1098 -53.25 -14.19 -12.99
N GLY A 1099 -54.25 -14.71 -13.72
CA GLY A 1099 -55.65 -14.31 -13.60
C GLY A 1099 -56.26 -14.79 -12.28
N MET A 1100 -56.19 -16.10 -12.01
CA MET A 1100 -56.75 -16.69 -10.79
C MET A 1100 -56.05 -16.22 -9.49
N PHE A 1101 -54.88 -15.59 -9.56
CA PHE A 1101 -54.22 -14.96 -8.40
C PHE A 1101 -54.87 -13.65 -7.95
N LEU A 1102 -55.73 -13.05 -8.78
CA LEU A 1102 -56.52 -11.85 -8.47
C LEU A 1102 -57.98 -12.17 -8.13
N GLU A 1103 -58.49 -13.35 -8.50
CA GLU A 1103 -59.90 -13.76 -8.34
C GLU A 1103 -60.20 -14.59 -7.07
N GLY A 1104 -59.19 -14.82 -6.21
CA GLY A 1104 -59.30 -15.67 -5.03
C GLY A 1104 -60.18 -15.17 -3.88
N ASP A 1105 -60.76 -13.96 -3.96
CA ASP A 1105 -61.56 -13.37 -2.88
C ASP A 1105 -63.07 -13.71 -2.98
N ALA A 1106 -63.49 -14.58 -3.92
CA ALA A 1106 -64.90 -14.92 -4.16
C ALA A 1106 -65.42 -16.18 -3.45
N ILE A 1107 -64.55 -17.11 -3.01
CA ILE A 1107 -64.97 -18.45 -2.54
C ILE A 1107 -64.99 -18.56 -1.00
N GLU A 1108 -64.22 -17.72 -0.28
CA GLU A 1108 -64.13 -17.78 1.20
C GLU A 1108 -65.34 -17.16 1.94
N LEU A 1109 -66.39 -16.75 1.20
CA LEU A 1109 -67.65 -16.21 1.73
C LEU A 1109 -68.84 -17.19 1.68
N GLU A 1110 -68.77 -18.29 0.92
CA GLU A 1110 -69.86 -19.29 0.85
C GLU A 1110 -69.72 -20.47 1.83
N GLU A 1111 -68.54 -20.70 2.42
CA GLU A 1111 -68.33 -21.79 3.40
C GLU A 1111 -68.56 -21.34 4.87
N LYS A 1112 -69.33 -20.26 5.07
CA LYS A 1112 -69.69 -19.69 6.39
C LYS A 1112 -71.14 -19.20 6.51
N GLN A 1113 -72.05 -19.82 5.74
CA GLN A 1113 -73.48 -19.92 6.06
C GLN A 1113 -73.89 -21.39 6.12
#